data_AF-S2ZDY3-F1
#
_entry.id   AF-S2ZDY3-F1
#
_cell.length_a   1.000
_cell.length_b   1.000
_cell.length_c   1.000
_cell.angle_alpha   90.00
_cell.angle_beta   90.00
_cell.angle_gamma   90.00
#
_symmetry.space_group_name_H-M   'P 1'
#
loop_
_entity.id
_entity.type
_entity.pdbx_description
1 polymer ?
#
loop_
_entity_poly.entity_id
_entity_poly.type
_entity_poly.pdbx_seq_one_letter_code
_entity_poly.pdbx_strand_id
1 'polypeptide(L)'
;MPVKVSVIVPVYNPGPYIEECISSLLRQSLPPDEYEVVFVDDGSTDQTPARLDALAAKEPRVRVIHQENSGWSGKPRNVGIAASSGEYVMFVDNDDHLGDEALERMYGYGVANGADVVIGKMAGQGRNVPVELFRHNRPRASVADAPLIDSLTPHKMFRRAFLDEIGLRFPEGKRRLEDHVFVTEAFLRAANVSVIGDYVCYYHVRRDDASNAGFQPFDPIGYFKNLREALDVVERYTEPGPVRDSLYRRWLRVEMVERMRGRRLLAKPDDYRRKQFEEIHQVVTERFGPGVAPGLQPTQQVVAALIRADRYDDVVAFAEWEVGLKATATPGELRWRDGRLCFDFTVELSAGGAPLTFPGGASPTPLDGPPKDIDAAIAWVGADTVARFGQATLDLVVRERSSAAQYFQPVELTREIVPVEDSGRVRLVLRGTATVDPAAAVDGAPLRVGLWDTYARVRVGGWSKETRVGPGPRKARAALSAAVVGGRVVLPYWTDQHGNLSLDVDRASKRLGLGRLDASSVDVSGNRLRAPLPLHVPAGTAVLLRLTSSERSVEVPGTLSPAGDGAVLEAALSVADLSGATWRAALCAAPDAAERRFLPLPLALRADAHAVKVARPPRPSLLRRVARKARRTLAGVLGRRNVPKTRAGKA
;
A
#
# COMPACT_ATOMS: atom_id res chain seq x y z
N MET A 1 -34.06 -11.49 6.77
CA MET A 1 -33.32 -12.35 5.82
C MET A 1 -32.29 -13.15 6.60
N PRO A 2 -31.73 -14.28 6.11
CA PRO A 2 -30.65 -14.95 6.83
C PRO A 2 -29.44 -14.01 6.96
N VAL A 3 -28.75 -14.06 8.10
CA VAL A 3 -27.51 -13.31 8.31
C VAL A 3 -26.45 -13.85 7.34
N LYS A 4 -25.89 -12.98 6.51
CA LYS A 4 -24.89 -13.32 5.50
C LYS A 4 -23.50 -13.43 6.12
N VAL A 5 -23.15 -12.49 7.00
CA VAL A 5 -21.83 -12.42 7.63
C VAL A 5 -21.94 -12.19 9.14
N SER A 6 -21.18 -12.95 9.93
CA SER A 6 -20.90 -12.62 11.33
C SER A 6 -19.46 -12.12 11.45
N VAL A 7 -19.28 -10.86 11.83
CA VAL A 7 -17.97 -10.30 12.13
C VAL A 7 -17.60 -10.62 13.58
N ILE A 8 -16.48 -11.29 13.80
CA ILE A 8 -15.98 -11.68 15.12
C ILE A 8 -14.79 -10.80 15.47
N VAL A 9 -14.91 -10.08 16.59
CA VAL A 9 -13.88 -9.17 17.10
C VAL A 9 -13.41 -9.66 18.48
N PRO A 10 -12.23 -10.31 18.60
CA PRO A 10 -11.64 -10.58 19.90
C PRO A 10 -11.14 -9.28 20.53
N VAL A 11 -11.53 -9.01 21.78
CA VAL A 11 -11.26 -7.74 22.47
C VAL A 11 -10.51 -7.98 23.77
N TYR A 12 -9.37 -7.30 23.94
CA TYR A 12 -8.69 -7.16 25.23
C TYR A 12 -7.97 -5.82 25.32
N ASN A 13 -8.41 -4.96 26.23
CA ASN A 13 -7.83 -3.65 26.54
C ASN A 13 -7.37 -2.80 25.32
N PRO A 14 -8.20 -2.57 24.29
CA PRO A 14 -7.83 -1.71 23.16
C PRO A 14 -7.84 -0.22 23.49
N GLY A 15 -8.48 0.21 24.58
CA GLY A 15 -8.69 1.63 24.87
C GLY A 15 -9.25 2.39 23.65
N PRO A 16 -8.63 3.52 23.23
CA PRO A 16 -9.16 4.34 22.14
C PRO A 16 -9.04 3.71 20.74
N TYR A 17 -8.23 2.67 20.56
CA TYR A 17 -8.00 2.09 19.22
C TYR A 17 -9.22 1.34 18.67
N ILE A 18 -10.18 0.96 19.52
CA ILE A 18 -11.40 0.26 19.12
C ILE A 18 -12.38 1.14 18.32
N GLU A 19 -12.27 2.47 18.41
CA GLU A 19 -13.27 3.37 17.82
C GLU A 19 -13.27 3.34 16.29
N GLU A 20 -12.10 3.24 15.64
CA GLU A 20 -12.05 3.09 14.16
C GLU A 20 -12.56 1.71 13.73
N CYS A 21 -12.25 0.66 14.51
CA CYS A 21 -12.80 -0.68 14.29
C CYS A 21 -14.34 -0.61 14.29
N ILE A 22 -14.94 -0.12 15.38
CA ILE A 22 -16.40 0.05 15.52
C ILE A 22 -16.96 0.87 14.35
N SER A 23 -16.37 2.04 14.08
CA SER A 23 -16.89 2.94 13.04
C SER A 23 -16.86 2.28 11.66
N SER A 24 -15.79 1.58 11.30
CA SER A 24 -15.69 0.86 10.03
C SER A 24 -16.72 -0.27 9.89
N LEU A 25 -17.02 -0.98 10.98
CA LEU A 25 -18.02 -2.04 10.99
C LEU A 25 -19.43 -1.48 10.83
N LEU A 26 -19.74 -0.31 11.39
CA LEU A 26 -21.07 0.29 11.27
C LEU A 26 -21.34 0.96 9.91
N ARG A 27 -20.27 1.37 9.19
CA ARG A 27 -20.33 2.02 7.87
C ARG A 27 -20.38 1.06 6.68
N GLN A 28 -20.43 -0.26 6.93
CA GLN A 28 -20.42 -1.23 5.83
C GLN A 28 -21.60 -1.04 4.88
N SER A 29 -21.36 -1.23 3.58
CA SER A 29 -22.37 -1.13 2.51
C SER A 29 -23.35 -2.31 2.50
N LEU A 30 -22.97 -3.44 3.10
CA LEU A 30 -23.89 -4.55 3.33
C LEU A 30 -25.04 -4.09 4.25
N PRO A 31 -26.31 -4.37 3.92
CA PRO A 31 -27.45 -3.92 4.71
C PRO A 31 -27.33 -4.32 6.21
N PRO A 32 -27.66 -3.42 7.16
CA PRO A 32 -27.50 -3.67 8.59
C PRO A 32 -28.21 -4.90 9.15
N ASP A 33 -29.26 -5.39 8.48
CA ASP A 33 -30.04 -6.58 8.85
C ASP A 33 -29.51 -7.88 8.22
N GLU A 34 -28.45 -7.79 7.40
CA GLU A 34 -27.81 -8.93 6.74
C GLU A 34 -26.46 -9.31 7.36
N TYR A 35 -25.99 -8.62 8.40
CA TYR A 35 -24.80 -9.02 9.14
C TYR A 35 -24.91 -8.72 10.63
N GLU A 36 -24.10 -9.40 11.42
CA GLU A 36 -23.93 -9.12 12.85
C GLU A 36 -22.46 -8.87 13.19
N VAL A 37 -22.22 -8.17 14.29
CA VAL A 37 -20.90 -7.96 14.88
C VAL A 37 -20.90 -8.55 16.29
N VAL A 38 -20.05 -9.54 16.51
CA VAL A 38 -19.88 -10.21 17.79
C VAL A 38 -18.54 -9.78 18.38
N PHE A 39 -18.58 -8.85 19.33
CA PHE A 39 -17.42 -8.53 20.15
C PHE A 39 -17.31 -9.58 21.26
N VAL A 40 -16.14 -10.20 21.38
CA VAL A 40 -15.84 -11.13 22.47
C VAL A 40 -14.77 -10.51 23.35
N ASP A 41 -15.21 -9.92 24.45
CA ASP A 41 -14.36 -9.29 25.46
C ASP A 41 -13.72 -10.35 26.36
N ASP A 42 -12.41 -10.50 26.21
CA ASP A 42 -11.55 -11.46 26.89
C ASP A 42 -11.05 -10.91 28.23
N GLY A 43 -11.98 -10.39 29.04
CA GLY A 43 -11.73 -9.88 30.39
C GLY A 43 -10.96 -8.56 30.41
N SER A 44 -11.37 -7.58 29.59
CA SER A 44 -10.77 -6.24 29.64
C SER A 44 -11.01 -5.57 31.00
N THR A 45 -10.04 -4.77 31.43
CA THR A 45 -10.04 -4.03 32.70
C THR A 45 -10.11 -2.51 32.49
N ASP A 46 -10.16 -2.05 31.24
CA ASP A 46 -10.33 -0.66 30.86
C ASP A 46 -11.83 -0.30 30.68
N GLN A 47 -12.13 0.82 30.02
CA GLN A 47 -13.51 1.26 29.78
C GLN A 47 -14.18 0.57 28.58
N THR A 48 -13.47 -0.34 27.89
CA THR A 48 -13.95 -1.00 26.67
C THR A 48 -15.23 -1.82 26.90
N PRO A 49 -15.37 -2.63 27.98
CA PRO A 49 -16.60 -3.41 28.19
C PRO A 49 -17.86 -2.53 28.24
N ALA A 50 -17.85 -1.50 29.10
CA ALA A 50 -18.98 -0.57 29.24
C ALA A 50 -19.29 0.19 27.93
N ARG A 51 -18.25 0.54 27.16
CA ARG A 51 -18.39 1.19 25.84
C ARG A 51 -19.06 0.29 24.81
N LEU A 52 -18.76 -1.02 24.83
CA LEU A 52 -19.35 -2.02 23.96
C LEU A 52 -20.78 -2.37 24.37
N ASP A 53 -21.06 -2.47 25.67
CA ASP A 53 -22.43 -2.67 26.17
C ASP A 53 -23.36 -1.54 25.75
N ALA A 54 -22.89 -0.30 25.91
CA ALA A 54 -23.63 0.88 25.47
C ALA A 54 -23.83 0.94 23.94
N LEU A 55 -22.95 0.31 23.16
CA LEU A 55 -23.10 0.17 21.71
C LEU A 55 -24.16 -0.88 21.37
N ALA A 56 -24.08 -2.07 21.97
CA ALA A 56 -25.03 -3.17 21.75
C ALA A 56 -26.47 -2.78 22.12
N ALA A 57 -26.63 -1.92 23.15
CA ALA A 57 -27.94 -1.39 23.53
C ALA A 57 -28.57 -0.47 22.45
N LYS A 58 -27.78 0.08 21.51
CA LYS A 58 -28.22 1.03 20.48
C LYS A 58 -28.19 0.45 19.06
N GLU A 59 -27.34 -0.54 18.82
CA GLU A 59 -27.10 -1.14 17.51
C GLU A 59 -27.56 -2.60 17.52
N PRO A 60 -28.76 -2.93 16.98
CA PRO A 60 -29.33 -4.28 17.05
C PRO A 60 -28.48 -5.39 16.43
N ARG A 61 -27.58 -5.02 15.49
CA ARG A 61 -26.62 -5.91 14.85
C ARG A 61 -25.38 -6.21 15.70
N VAL A 62 -25.19 -5.53 16.84
CA VAL A 62 -24.03 -5.68 17.71
C VAL A 62 -24.37 -6.56 18.91
N ARG A 63 -23.53 -7.56 19.17
CA ARG A 63 -23.58 -8.44 20.33
C ARG A 63 -22.24 -8.41 21.04
N VAL A 64 -22.29 -8.47 22.37
CA VAL A 64 -21.10 -8.49 23.23
C VAL A 64 -21.16 -9.74 24.09
N ILE A 65 -20.06 -10.47 24.14
CA ILE A 65 -19.87 -11.64 24.99
C ILE A 65 -18.67 -11.36 25.88
N HIS A 66 -18.85 -11.40 27.19
CA HIS A 66 -17.77 -11.27 28.15
C HIS A 66 -17.33 -12.65 28.64
N GLN A 67 -16.02 -12.83 28.78
CA GLN A 67 -15.42 -14.02 29.39
C GLN A 67 -14.27 -13.62 30.31
N GLU A 68 -13.83 -14.57 31.13
CA GLU A 68 -12.55 -14.43 31.83
C GLU A 68 -11.38 -14.47 30.85
N ASN A 69 -10.37 -13.64 31.10
CA ASN A 69 -9.18 -13.48 30.27
C ASN A 69 -8.48 -14.82 30.02
N SER A 70 -8.48 -15.23 28.76
CA SER A 70 -7.89 -16.49 28.28
C SER A 70 -6.39 -16.40 28.00
N GLY A 71 -5.85 -15.19 27.98
CA GLY A 71 -4.45 -14.89 27.73
C GLY A 71 -4.04 -14.83 26.26
N TRP A 72 -4.93 -15.12 25.30
CA TRP A 72 -4.65 -15.05 23.86
C TRP A 72 -5.92 -15.01 22.99
N SER A 73 -5.81 -14.58 21.74
CA SER A 73 -6.96 -14.36 20.84
C SER A 73 -7.67 -15.65 20.37
N GLY A 74 -7.09 -16.83 20.56
CA GLY A 74 -7.66 -18.10 20.08
C GLY A 74 -9.03 -18.42 20.67
N LYS A 75 -9.16 -18.39 22.01
CA LYS A 75 -10.42 -18.67 22.70
C LYS A 75 -11.53 -17.66 22.37
N PRO A 76 -11.33 -16.33 22.43
CA PRO A 76 -12.40 -15.40 22.08
C PRO A 76 -12.84 -15.53 20.62
N ARG A 77 -11.94 -15.88 19.69
CA ARG A 77 -12.32 -16.21 18.31
C ARG A 77 -13.21 -17.46 18.24
N ASN A 78 -12.88 -18.52 18.96
CA ASN A 78 -13.71 -19.74 19.03
C ASN A 78 -15.10 -19.49 19.62
N VAL A 79 -15.18 -18.69 20.68
CA VAL A 79 -16.46 -18.25 21.28
C VAL A 79 -17.28 -17.47 20.26
N GLY A 80 -16.64 -16.58 19.50
CA GLY A 80 -17.29 -15.86 18.40
C GLY A 80 -17.82 -16.79 17.30
N ILE A 81 -17.05 -17.82 16.90
CA ILE A 81 -17.50 -18.83 15.92
C ILE A 81 -18.76 -19.53 16.45
N ALA A 82 -18.75 -19.98 17.70
CA ALA A 82 -19.88 -20.68 18.31
C ALA A 82 -21.14 -19.81 18.43
N ALA A 83 -20.97 -18.50 18.61
CA ALA A 83 -22.08 -17.55 18.72
C ALA A 83 -22.60 -17.03 17.36
N SER A 84 -21.90 -17.32 16.27
CA SER A 84 -22.18 -16.77 14.93
C SER A 84 -23.39 -17.42 14.25
N SER A 85 -24.18 -16.61 13.56
CA SER A 85 -25.36 -17.03 12.78
C SER A 85 -25.17 -16.87 11.28
N GLY A 86 -24.12 -16.16 10.85
CA GLY A 86 -23.80 -15.84 9.47
C GLY A 86 -23.45 -17.07 8.63
N GLU A 87 -23.70 -16.98 7.33
CA GLU A 87 -23.19 -17.96 6.35
C GLU A 87 -21.66 -17.96 6.30
N TYR A 88 -21.05 -16.78 6.40
CA TYR A 88 -19.61 -16.58 6.56
C TYR A 88 -19.29 -15.95 7.92
N VAL A 89 -18.12 -16.29 8.46
CA VAL A 89 -17.50 -15.58 9.61
C VAL A 89 -16.31 -14.77 9.14
N MET A 90 -16.19 -13.52 9.59
CA MET A 90 -15.08 -12.61 9.30
C MET A 90 -14.35 -12.23 10.58
N PHE A 91 -13.04 -12.46 10.67
CA PHE A 91 -12.26 -12.03 11.84
C PHE A 91 -11.68 -10.63 11.65
N VAL A 92 -11.82 -9.78 12.66
CA VAL A 92 -11.25 -8.42 12.70
C VAL A 92 -10.61 -8.20 14.07
N ASP A 93 -9.33 -7.85 14.12
CA ASP A 93 -8.67 -7.50 15.38
C ASP A 93 -9.16 -6.11 15.85
N ASN A 94 -9.22 -5.90 17.18
CA ASN A 94 -9.83 -4.72 17.82
C ASN A 94 -9.12 -3.38 17.60
N ASP A 95 -8.01 -3.36 16.87
CA ASP A 95 -7.21 -2.20 16.50
C ASP A 95 -7.04 -2.03 14.99
N ASP A 96 -7.65 -2.91 14.21
CA ASP A 96 -7.70 -2.87 12.76
C ASP A 96 -9.09 -2.41 12.30
N HIS A 97 -9.27 -2.20 10.99
CA HIS A 97 -10.56 -1.78 10.43
C HIS A 97 -10.79 -2.31 9.01
N LEU A 98 -12.05 -2.32 8.59
CA LEU A 98 -12.46 -2.77 7.25
C LEU A 98 -12.62 -1.60 6.28
N GLY A 99 -12.50 -1.88 4.99
CA GLY A 99 -13.00 -0.99 3.94
C GLY A 99 -14.53 -0.97 3.93
N ASP A 100 -15.15 0.15 3.56
CA ASP A 100 -16.61 0.34 3.68
C ASP A 100 -17.44 -0.66 2.84
N GLU A 101 -16.89 -1.23 1.76
CA GLU A 101 -17.56 -2.24 0.92
C GLU A 101 -17.03 -3.67 1.16
N ALA A 102 -16.19 -3.86 2.19
CA ALA A 102 -15.49 -5.13 2.40
C ALA A 102 -16.45 -6.30 2.61
N LEU A 103 -17.46 -6.15 3.48
CA LEU A 103 -18.38 -7.24 3.76
C LEU A 103 -19.21 -7.63 2.53
N GLU A 104 -19.77 -6.64 1.83
CA GLU A 104 -20.59 -6.86 0.63
C GLU A 104 -19.79 -7.53 -0.49
N ARG A 105 -18.61 -6.99 -0.80
CA ARG A 105 -17.76 -7.51 -1.88
C ARG A 105 -17.23 -8.90 -1.58
N MET A 106 -16.72 -9.13 -0.36
CA MET A 106 -16.17 -10.44 0.01
C MET A 106 -17.26 -11.52 0.06
N TYR A 107 -18.42 -11.22 0.64
CA TYR A 107 -19.55 -12.15 0.65
C TYR A 107 -20.02 -12.48 -0.77
N GLY A 108 -20.29 -11.44 -1.58
CA GLY A 108 -20.78 -11.62 -2.95
C GLY A 108 -19.82 -12.44 -3.81
N TYR A 109 -18.51 -12.17 -3.69
CA TYR A 109 -17.49 -12.92 -4.41
C TYR A 109 -17.35 -14.37 -3.91
N GLY A 110 -17.47 -14.59 -2.60
CA GLY A 110 -17.45 -15.93 -2.00
C GLY A 110 -18.59 -16.81 -2.49
N VAL A 111 -19.82 -16.31 -2.41
CA VAL A 111 -21.02 -17.03 -2.88
C VAL A 111 -20.97 -17.29 -4.38
N ALA A 112 -20.62 -16.28 -5.18
CA ALA A 112 -20.56 -16.42 -6.64
C ALA A 112 -19.55 -17.49 -7.12
N ASN A 113 -18.52 -17.78 -6.32
CA ASN A 113 -17.46 -18.73 -6.66
C ASN A 113 -17.48 -20.02 -5.82
N GLY A 114 -18.46 -20.17 -4.92
CA GLY A 114 -18.53 -21.30 -3.98
C GLY A 114 -17.27 -21.44 -3.13
N ALA A 115 -16.80 -20.33 -2.55
CA ALA A 115 -15.55 -20.28 -1.79
C ALA A 115 -15.75 -20.70 -0.33
N ASP A 116 -14.89 -21.58 0.18
CA ASP A 116 -14.83 -21.88 1.61
C ASP A 116 -14.08 -20.80 2.38
N VAL A 117 -13.11 -20.16 1.72
CA VAL A 117 -12.34 -19.04 2.27
C VAL A 117 -12.25 -17.90 1.27
N VAL A 118 -12.49 -16.66 1.72
CA VAL A 118 -12.33 -15.45 0.90
C VAL A 118 -11.27 -14.55 1.53
N ILE A 119 -10.22 -14.27 0.75
CA ILE A 119 -9.14 -13.37 1.13
C ILE A 119 -9.37 -12.01 0.48
N GLY A 120 -9.61 -10.98 1.30
CA GLY A 120 -9.68 -9.60 0.83
C GLY A 120 -8.31 -8.93 0.79
N LYS A 121 -8.09 -8.00 -0.13
CA LYS A 121 -6.85 -7.21 -0.21
C LYS A 121 -6.59 -6.48 1.10
N MET A 122 -5.34 -6.52 1.53
CA MET A 122 -4.90 -5.90 2.77
C MET A 122 -4.05 -4.66 2.47
N ALA A 123 -4.19 -3.63 3.31
CA ALA A 123 -3.25 -2.52 3.38
C ALA A 123 -2.63 -2.45 4.78
N GLY A 124 -1.33 -2.15 4.84
CA GLY A 124 -0.57 -2.13 6.09
C GLY A 124 -0.14 -0.72 6.48
N GLN A 125 -0.77 -0.15 7.50
CA GLN A 125 -0.38 1.12 8.10
C GLN A 125 0.70 0.88 9.16
N GLY A 126 1.95 0.79 8.71
CA GLY A 126 3.09 0.46 9.57
C GLY A 126 3.23 -1.05 9.86
N ARG A 127 2.48 -1.89 9.14
CA ARG A 127 2.56 -3.36 9.16
C ARG A 127 2.85 -3.88 7.76
N ASN A 128 3.61 -4.96 7.66
CA ASN A 128 3.83 -5.63 6.37
C ASN A 128 2.61 -6.49 6.03
N VAL A 129 2.18 -6.44 4.77
CA VAL A 129 1.09 -7.25 4.24
C VAL A 129 1.54 -7.99 2.98
N PRO A 130 0.94 -9.15 2.65
CA PRO A 130 1.23 -9.85 1.41
C PRO A 130 0.95 -8.93 0.21
N VAL A 131 1.88 -8.86 -0.74
CA VAL A 131 1.75 -7.97 -1.91
C VAL A 131 1.46 -8.77 -3.17
N GLU A 132 2.20 -9.86 -3.41
CA GLU A 132 2.05 -10.66 -4.64
C GLU A 132 0.71 -11.41 -4.69
N LEU A 133 0.15 -11.79 -3.54
CA LEU A 133 -1.16 -12.40 -3.45
C LEU A 133 -2.26 -11.49 -4.02
N PHE A 134 -2.14 -10.18 -3.89
CA PHE A 134 -3.18 -9.22 -4.31
C PHE A 134 -2.88 -8.53 -5.65
N ARG A 135 -2.05 -9.14 -6.50
CA ARG A 135 -1.82 -8.60 -7.85
C ARG A 135 -3.06 -8.71 -8.74
N HIS A 136 -3.87 -9.75 -8.56
CA HIS A 136 -5.07 -10.03 -9.35
C HIS A 136 -6.14 -10.70 -8.49
N ASN A 137 -7.40 -10.52 -8.87
CA ASN A 137 -8.51 -11.34 -8.36
C ASN A 137 -8.32 -12.79 -8.78
N ARG A 138 -8.63 -13.73 -7.88
CA ARG A 138 -8.64 -15.17 -8.15
C ARG A 138 -9.98 -15.74 -7.72
N PRO A 139 -10.88 -16.12 -8.66
CA PRO A 139 -12.17 -16.71 -8.30
C PRO A 139 -11.97 -18.07 -7.66
N ARG A 140 -10.96 -18.82 -8.15
CA ARG A 140 -10.55 -20.09 -7.59
C ARG A 140 -9.05 -20.14 -7.40
N ALA A 141 -8.64 -20.67 -6.25
CA ALA A 141 -7.24 -20.86 -5.89
C ALA A 141 -7.11 -21.96 -4.83
N SER A 142 -5.93 -22.56 -4.81
CA SER A 142 -5.46 -23.53 -3.83
C SER A 142 -4.06 -23.17 -3.38
N VAL A 143 -3.52 -23.90 -2.41
CA VAL A 143 -2.12 -23.73 -2.00
C VAL A 143 -1.11 -24.19 -3.05
N ALA A 144 -1.55 -24.94 -4.07
CA ALA A 144 -0.69 -25.48 -5.13
C ALA A 144 -0.44 -24.47 -6.27
N ASP A 145 -1.38 -23.57 -6.53
CA ASP A 145 -1.37 -22.65 -7.69
C ASP A 145 -1.37 -21.16 -7.32
N ALA A 146 -1.57 -20.82 -6.04
CA ALA A 146 -1.50 -19.46 -5.54
C ALA A 146 -0.66 -19.34 -4.25
N PRO A 147 -0.03 -18.19 -3.99
CA PRO A 147 0.78 -17.96 -2.78
C PRO A 147 -0.10 -17.72 -1.54
N LEU A 148 -1.13 -18.55 -1.31
CA LEU A 148 -2.06 -18.39 -0.18
C LEU A 148 -1.34 -18.43 1.16
N ILE A 149 -0.34 -19.31 1.28
CA ILE A 149 0.46 -19.51 2.50
C ILE A 149 1.29 -18.28 2.89
N ASP A 150 1.41 -17.28 2.01
CA ASP A 150 2.02 -15.98 2.36
C ASP A 150 1.09 -15.11 3.22
N SER A 151 -0.20 -15.44 3.32
CA SER A 151 -1.21 -14.79 4.17
C SER A 151 -1.79 -15.77 5.18
N LEU A 152 -1.14 -15.94 6.34
CA LEU A 152 -1.63 -16.83 7.41
C LEU A 152 -2.35 -16.12 8.57
N THR A 153 -2.61 -14.83 8.45
CA THR A 153 -3.42 -14.11 9.44
C THR A 153 -4.89 -14.52 9.30
N PRO A 154 -5.72 -14.47 10.36
CA PRO A 154 -7.10 -14.95 10.30
C PRO A 154 -8.07 -13.96 9.63
N HIS A 155 -7.61 -12.78 9.22
CA HIS A 155 -8.42 -11.65 8.75
C HIS A 155 -9.03 -11.85 7.35
N LYS A 156 -9.95 -12.81 7.27
CA LYS A 156 -10.55 -13.37 6.06
C LYS A 156 -11.97 -13.84 6.38
N MET A 157 -12.76 -14.07 5.35
CA MET A 157 -14.05 -14.75 5.51
C MET A 157 -13.87 -16.25 5.39
N PHE A 158 -14.52 -17.00 6.28
CA PHE A 158 -14.59 -18.45 6.24
C PHE A 158 -16.06 -18.87 6.21
N ARG A 159 -16.44 -19.76 5.31
CA ARG A 159 -17.80 -20.31 5.27
C ARG A 159 -18.03 -21.09 6.57
N ARG A 160 -19.04 -20.71 7.34
CA ARG A 160 -19.28 -21.29 8.68
C ARG A 160 -19.55 -22.79 8.60
N ALA A 161 -20.38 -23.19 7.64
CA ALA A 161 -20.68 -24.60 7.39
C ALA A 161 -19.42 -25.42 7.09
N PHE A 162 -18.45 -24.86 6.36
CA PHE A 162 -17.15 -25.49 6.13
C PHE A 162 -16.39 -25.67 7.44
N LEU A 163 -16.25 -24.61 8.26
CA LEU A 163 -15.56 -24.71 9.56
C LEU A 163 -16.18 -25.77 10.48
N ASP A 164 -17.51 -25.89 10.48
CA ASP A 164 -18.24 -26.89 11.26
C ASP A 164 -18.06 -28.31 10.70
N GLU A 165 -18.16 -28.48 9.38
CA GLU A 165 -17.90 -29.75 8.68
C GLU A 165 -16.51 -30.31 8.99
N ILE A 166 -15.50 -29.44 8.99
CA ILE A 166 -14.12 -29.85 9.22
C ILE A 166 -13.71 -29.85 10.70
N GLY A 167 -14.60 -29.40 11.60
CA GLY A 167 -14.34 -29.31 13.05
C GLY A 167 -13.22 -28.32 13.42
N LEU A 168 -12.98 -27.31 12.59
CA LEU A 168 -11.80 -26.44 12.72
C LEU A 168 -12.04 -25.31 13.73
N ARG A 169 -11.15 -25.22 14.72
CA ARG A 169 -11.13 -24.20 15.78
C ARG A 169 -9.69 -23.73 16.02
N PHE A 170 -9.52 -22.52 16.55
CA PHE A 170 -8.20 -22.00 16.91
C PHE A 170 -7.63 -22.81 18.08
N PRO A 171 -6.32 -23.12 18.08
CA PRO A 171 -5.64 -23.61 19.27
C PRO A 171 -5.75 -22.60 20.42
N GLU A 172 -6.26 -23.05 21.57
CA GLU A 172 -6.45 -22.20 22.75
C GLU A 172 -5.23 -22.18 23.68
N GLY A 173 -5.18 -21.16 24.54
CA GLY A 173 -4.05 -20.84 25.41
C GLY A 173 -3.06 -19.88 24.78
N LYS A 174 -1.98 -19.56 25.52
CA LYS A 174 -0.95 -18.60 25.09
C LYS A 174 -0.07 -19.19 23.98
N ARG A 175 -0.60 -19.23 22.76
CA ARG A 175 0.03 -19.83 21.59
C ARG A 175 0.30 -18.79 20.52
N ARG A 176 1.55 -18.35 20.38
CA ARG A 176 1.95 -17.63 19.16
C ARG A 176 1.78 -18.54 17.95
N LEU A 177 1.35 -17.97 16.82
CA LEU A 177 1.11 -18.70 15.56
C LEU A 177 -0.11 -19.63 15.59
N GLU A 178 -1.06 -19.38 16.50
CA GLU A 178 -2.35 -20.07 16.51
C GLU A 178 -3.12 -19.88 15.20
N ASP A 179 -2.93 -18.71 14.58
CA ASP A 179 -3.46 -18.39 13.26
C ASP A 179 -2.79 -19.18 12.14
N HIS A 180 -1.48 -19.43 12.21
CA HIS A 180 -0.80 -20.29 11.25
C HIS A 180 -1.38 -21.71 11.26
N VAL A 181 -1.68 -22.27 12.43
CA VAL A 181 -2.31 -23.61 12.54
C VAL A 181 -3.70 -23.58 11.90
N PHE A 182 -4.56 -22.65 12.34
CA PHE A 182 -5.94 -22.54 11.86
C PHE A 182 -6.01 -22.30 10.35
N VAL A 183 -5.30 -21.28 9.85
CA VAL A 183 -5.41 -20.85 8.45
C VAL A 183 -4.74 -21.83 7.49
N THR A 184 -3.64 -22.47 7.90
CA THR A 184 -3.00 -23.51 7.07
C THR A 184 -3.93 -24.71 6.89
N GLU A 185 -4.56 -25.17 7.97
CA GLU A 185 -5.52 -26.26 7.89
C GLU A 185 -6.73 -25.89 7.03
N ALA A 186 -7.28 -24.68 7.22
CA ALA A 186 -8.37 -24.19 6.38
C ALA A 186 -8.00 -24.21 4.89
N PHE A 187 -6.81 -23.73 4.53
CA PHE A 187 -6.38 -23.72 3.13
C PHE A 187 -6.12 -25.11 2.54
N LEU A 188 -5.61 -26.05 3.34
CA LEU A 188 -5.34 -27.42 2.88
C LEU A 188 -6.61 -28.26 2.72
N ARG A 189 -7.68 -27.90 3.43
CA ARG A 189 -8.96 -28.63 3.43
C ARG A 189 -10.08 -27.95 2.64
N ALA A 190 -9.92 -26.68 2.29
CA ALA A 190 -10.88 -25.94 1.47
C ALA A 190 -10.98 -26.52 0.06
N ALA A 191 -12.20 -26.69 -0.44
CA ALA A 191 -12.44 -27.02 -1.84
C ALA A 191 -12.13 -25.82 -2.75
N ASN A 192 -12.32 -24.59 -2.25
CA ASN A 192 -11.97 -23.38 -2.98
C ASN A 192 -11.59 -22.22 -2.05
N VAL A 193 -10.51 -21.52 -2.40
CA VAL A 193 -10.13 -20.23 -1.83
C VAL A 193 -10.25 -19.14 -2.90
N SER A 194 -10.99 -18.07 -2.60
CA SER A 194 -11.11 -16.90 -3.46
C SER A 194 -10.26 -15.75 -2.95
N VAL A 195 -9.68 -14.95 -3.86
CA VAL A 195 -8.85 -13.78 -3.52
C VAL A 195 -9.38 -12.55 -4.26
N ILE A 196 -9.65 -11.48 -3.51
CA ILE A 196 -9.97 -10.15 -4.04
C ILE A 196 -8.71 -9.30 -3.94
N GLY A 197 -8.19 -8.89 -5.09
CA GLY A 197 -7.00 -8.06 -5.25
C GLY A 197 -7.28 -6.62 -5.67
N ASP A 198 -8.51 -6.26 -6.04
CA ASP A 198 -8.88 -4.95 -6.60
C ASP A 198 -9.45 -3.93 -5.60
N TYR A 199 -9.87 -4.38 -4.42
CA TYR A 199 -10.44 -3.54 -3.38
C TYR A 199 -9.82 -3.86 -2.02
N VAL A 200 -9.27 -2.85 -1.33
CA VAL A 200 -8.74 -3.02 0.03
C VAL A 200 -9.89 -3.30 0.99
N CYS A 201 -9.97 -4.55 1.43
CA CYS A 201 -11.00 -5.03 2.35
C CYS A 201 -10.58 -4.84 3.81
N TYR A 202 -9.27 -4.91 4.10
CA TYR A 202 -8.76 -4.95 5.47
C TYR A 202 -7.54 -4.04 5.66
N TYR A 203 -7.54 -3.26 6.74
CA TYR A 203 -6.46 -2.35 7.10
C TYR A 203 -5.79 -2.82 8.39
N HIS A 204 -4.53 -3.22 8.27
CA HIS A 204 -3.67 -3.58 9.39
C HIS A 204 -3.00 -2.34 9.97
N VAL A 205 -3.33 -1.98 11.20
CA VAL A 205 -2.84 -0.77 11.86
C VAL A 205 -1.77 -1.12 12.89
N ARG A 206 -0.65 -0.42 12.84
CA ARG A 206 0.31 -0.42 13.94
C ARG A 206 -0.12 0.62 14.97
N ARG A 207 -0.30 0.21 16.23
CA ARG A 207 -0.56 1.13 17.33
C ARG A 207 0.68 1.97 17.62
N ASP A 208 0.47 3.25 17.94
CA ASP A 208 1.56 4.17 18.27
C ASP A 208 2.27 3.79 19.59
N ASP A 209 1.56 3.10 20.49
CA ASP A 209 2.11 2.56 21.74
C ASP A 209 2.88 1.23 21.59
N ALA A 210 2.96 0.69 20.36
CA ALA A 210 3.58 -0.59 20.04
C ALA A 210 3.06 -1.79 20.85
N SER A 211 1.84 -1.71 21.39
CA SER A 211 1.22 -2.76 22.20
C SER A 211 0.62 -3.91 21.38
N ASN A 212 0.59 -3.86 20.04
CA ASN A 212 0.05 -4.96 19.26
C ASN A 212 0.80 -6.27 19.60
N ALA A 213 0.06 -7.37 19.78
CA ALA A 213 0.62 -8.67 20.17
C ALA A 213 1.75 -9.18 19.24
N GLY A 214 1.70 -8.80 17.96
CA GLY A 214 2.69 -9.16 16.94
C GLY A 214 4.04 -8.42 17.04
N PHE A 215 4.12 -7.29 17.76
CA PHE A 215 5.37 -6.50 17.87
C PHE A 215 6.15 -6.73 19.17
N GLN A 216 5.52 -7.36 20.17
CA GLN A 216 6.18 -7.71 21.41
C GLN A 216 7.30 -8.72 21.15
N PRO A 217 8.49 -8.57 21.76
CA PRO A 217 9.54 -9.59 21.73
C PRO A 217 8.95 -10.96 22.06
N PHE A 218 9.38 -11.98 21.32
CA PHE A 218 9.00 -13.35 21.61
C PHE A 218 10.20 -14.10 22.18
N ASP A 219 9.91 -14.98 23.12
CA ASP A 219 10.86 -16.01 23.55
C ASP A 219 11.06 -17.02 22.40
N PRO A 220 12.29 -17.20 21.88
CA PRO A 220 12.53 -18.10 20.76
C PRO A 220 12.05 -19.53 20.99
N ILE A 221 12.28 -20.10 22.18
CA ILE A 221 11.93 -21.49 22.51
C ILE A 221 10.42 -21.70 22.35
N GLY A 222 9.61 -20.89 23.04
CA GLY A 222 8.16 -20.98 22.94
C GLY A 222 7.64 -20.74 21.52
N TYR A 223 8.27 -19.83 20.77
CA TYR A 223 7.87 -19.53 19.40
C TYR A 223 8.13 -20.70 18.43
N PHE A 224 9.33 -21.30 18.47
CA PHE A 224 9.68 -22.40 17.57
C PHE A 224 9.05 -23.72 18.00
N LYS A 225 8.68 -23.89 19.28
CA LYS A 225 7.76 -24.94 19.71
C LYS A 225 6.41 -24.82 19.00
N ASN A 226 5.78 -23.65 19.02
CA ASN A 226 4.48 -23.47 18.37
C ASN A 226 4.57 -23.48 16.84
N LEU A 227 5.70 -23.07 16.27
CA LEU A 227 5.94 -23.16 14.84
C LEU A 227 5.88 -24.62 14.35
N ARG A 228 6.40 -25.57 15.15
CA ARG A 228 6.30 -27.00 14.83
C ARG A 228 4.84 -27.45 14.73
N GLU A 229 3.95 -26.94 15.58
CA GLU A 229 2.51 -27.26 15.48
C GLU A 229 1.91 -26.85 14.12
N ALA A 230 2.36 -25.73 13.54
CA ALA A 230 1.94 -25.32 12.19
C ALA A 230 2.54 -26.22 11.09
N LEU A 231 3.76 -26.72 11.27
CA LEU A 231 4.36 -27.70 10.35
C LEU A 231 3.68 -29.06 10.44
N ASP A 232 3.25 -29.48 11.64
CA ASP A 232 2.51 -30.73 11.86
C ASP A 232 1.20 -30.75 11.07
N VAL A 233 0.52 -29.60 10.92
CA VAL A 233 -0.67 -29.46 10.06
C VAL A 233 -0.32 -29.75 8.60
N VAL A 234 0.78 -29.19 8.10
CA VAL A 234 1.20 -29.42 6.72
C VAL A 234 1.52 -30.90 6.51
N GLU A 235 2.23 -31.54 7.44
CA GLU A 235 2.54 -32.97 7.36
C GLU A 235 1.30 -33.85 7.41
N ARG A 236 0.30 -33.47 8.21
CA ARG A 236 -0.96 -34.21 8.33
C ARG A 236 -1.75 -34.25 7.01
N TYR A 237 -1.70 -33.19 6.21
CA TYR A 237 -2.57 -33.02 5.04
C TYR A 237 -1.81 -33.00 3.70
N THR A 238 -0.52 -33.31 3.70
CA THR A 238 0.27 -33.43 2.47
C THR A 238 1.15 -34.67 2.53
N GLU A 239 1.76 -35.07 1.43
CA GLU A 239 2.83 -36.09 1.38
C GLU A 239 4.17 -35.43 1.05
N PRO A 240 5.32 -36.06 1.37
CA PRO A 240 6.62 -35.58 0.92
C PRO A 240 6.63 -35.37 -0.60
N GLY A 241 7.03 -34.19 -1.05
CA GLY A 241 7.07 -33.85 -2.47
C GLY A 241 7.02 -32.35 -2.74
N PRO A 242 6.93 -31.94 -4.02
CA PRO A 242 7.08 -30.54 -4.42
C PRO A 242 6.08 -29.58 -3.77
N VAL A 243 4.85 -30.04 -3.53
CA VAL A 243 3.79 -29.24 -2.88
C VAL A 243 4.16 -28.98 -1.41
N ARG A 244 4.49 -30.02 -0.64
CA ARG A 244 4.92 -29.88 0.76
C ARG A 244 6.16 -29.00 0.87
N ASP A 245 7.15 -29.21 0.00
CA ASP A 245 8.36 -28.39 -0.04
C ASP A 245 8.05 -26.92 -0.32
N SER A 246 7.08 -26.64 -1.20
CA SER A 246 6.62 -25.28 -1.47
C SER A 246 5.97 -24.62 -0.25
N LEU A 247 5.17 -25.36 0.52
CA LEU A 247 4.57 -24.87 1.76
C LEU A 247 5.65 -24.59 2.81
N TYR A 248 6.53 -25.55 3.07
CA TYR A 248 7.63 -25.44 4.02
C TYR A 248 8.52 -24.24 3.71
N ARG A 249 8.78 -24.00 2.43
CA ARG A 249 9.60 -22.87 1.98
C ARG A 249 9.12 -21.53 2.52
N ARG A 250 7.83 -21.34 2.74
CA ARG A 250 7.33 -20.11 3.37
C ARG A 250 7.83 -19.96 4.80
N TRP A 251 7.72 -20.98 5.65
CA TRP A 251 8.19 -20.89 7.04
C TRP A 251 9.71 -20.78 7.11
N LEU A 252 10.43 -21.57 6.30
CA LEU A 252 11.89 -21.44 6.18
C LEU A 252 12.30 -20.03 5.76
N ARG A 253 11.61 -19.44 4.78
CA ARG A 253 11.86 -18.07 4.34
C ARG A 253 11.53 -17.06 5.43
N VAL A 254 10.27 -16.98 5.86
CA VAL A 254 9.73 -15.85 6.64
C VAL A 254 10.11 -15.96 8.12
N GLU A 255 9.96 -17.15 8.70
CA GLU A 255 10.10 -17.36 10.16
C GLU A 255 11.50 -17.77 10.58
N MET A 256 12.39 -18.07 9.62
CA MET A 256 13.77 -18.44 9.89
C MET A 256 14.72 -17.52 9.14
N VAL A 257 14.94 -17.78 7.85
CA VAL A 257 15.96 -17.10 7.03
C VAL A 257 15.86 -15.57 7.09
N GLU A 258 14.68 -14.99 6.88
CA GLU A 258 14.51 -13.52 6.92
C GLU A 258 14.75 -12.91 8.31
N ARG A 259 14.68 -13.69 9.40
CA ARG A 259 15.07 -13.21 10.75
C ARG A 259 16.58 -13.20 10.94
N MET A 260 17.29 -14.05 10.21
CA MET A 260 18.74 -14.22 10.22
C MET A 260 19.44 -13.35 9.18
N ARG A 261 18.82 -12.23 8.77
CA ARG A 261 19.31 -11.39 7.67
C ARG A 261 19.34 -9.90 7.99
N GLY A 262 20.33 -9.25 7.39
CA GLY A 262 20.50 -7.79 7.34
C GLY A 262 20.25 -7.08 8.68
N ARG A 263 19.60 -5.91 8.61
CA ARG A 263 19.30 -5.09 9.80
C ARG A 263 18.38 -5.79 10.80
N ARG A 264 17.57 -6.75 10.35
CA ARG A 264 16.61 -7.44 11.22
C ARG A 264 17.32 -8.30 12.25
N LEU A 265 18.37 -9.01 11.82
CA LEU A 265 19.28 -9.73 12.71
C LEU A 265 20.08 -8.75 13.58
N LEU A 266 20.80 -7.83 12.93
CA LEU A 266 21.79 -6.97 13.60
C LEU A 266 21.20 -5.95 14.60
N ALA A 267 19.90 -5.66 14.53
CA ALA A 267 19.23 -4.78 15.50
C ALA A 267 18.92 -5.46 16.84
N LYS A 268 19.22 -6.75 17.00
CA LYS A 268 18.95 -7.53 18.22
C LYS A 268 20.23 -7.73 19.06
N PRO A 269 20.11 -7.80 20.39
CA PRO A 269 21.21 -8.21 21.28
C PRO A 269 21.82 -9.56 20.89
N ASP A 270 23.13 -9.75 21.09
CA ASP A 270 23.85 -10.96 20.65
C ASP A 270 23.34 -12.25 21.29
N ASP A 271 23.09 -12.22 22.60
CA ASP A 271 22.50 -13.32 23.37
C ASP A 271 21.15 -13.75 22.79
N TYR A 272 20.29 -12.79 22.43
CA TYR A 272 19.01 -13.07 21.79
C TYR A 272 19.18 -13.67 20.40
N ARG A 273 20.12 -13.14 19.60
CA ARG A 273 20.40 -13.65 18.24
C ARG A 273 20.89 -15.11 18.28
N ARG A 274 21.81 -15.44 19.19
CA ARG A 274 22.32 -16.81 19.38
C ARG A 274 21.22 -17.77 19.78
N LYS A 275 20.44 -17.43 20.81
CA LYS A 275 19.28 -18.24 21.23
C LYS A 275 18.28 -18.45 20.09
N GLN A 276 18.02 -17.42 19.30
CA GLN A 276 17.13 -17.53 18.14
C GLN A 276 17.72 -18.41 17.04
N PHE A 277 19.03 -18.30 16.79
CA PHE A 277 19.73 -19.12 15.81
C PHE A 277 19.73 -20.59 16.19
N GLU A 278 19.99 -20.93 17.46
CA GLU A 278 19.95 -22.30 17.98
C GLU A 278 18.59 -22.97 17.73
N GLU A 279 17.50 -22.30 18.09
CA GLU A 279 16.14 -22.82 17.86
C GLU A 279 15.83 -22.98 16.36
N ILE A 280 16.26 -22.02 15.53
CA ILE A 280 16.10 -22.12 14.07
C ILE A 280 16.90 -23.30 13.51
N HIS A 281 18.16 -23.45 13.91
CA HIS A 281 19.04 -24.52 13.47
C HIS A 281 18.41 -25.89 13.76
N GLN A 282 17.90 -26.09 14.98
CA GLN A 282 17.21 -27.32 15.37
C GLN A 282 16.01 -27.63 14.48
N VAL A 283 15.12 -26.67 14.25
CA VAL A 283 13.94 -26.93 13.41
C VAL A 283 14.35 -27.18 11.95
N VAL A 284 15.34 -26.45 11.43
CA VAL A 284 15.84 -26.63 10.05
C VAL A 284 16.44 -28.02 9.84
N THR A 285 17.19 -28.54 10.80
CA THR A 285 17.78 -29.88 10.70
C THR A 285 16.74 -30.98 10.94
N GLU A 286 15.79 -30.77 11.84
CA GLU A 286 14.72 -31.71 12.18
C GLU A 286 13.68 -31.88 11.06
N ARG A 287 13.21 -30.78 10.46
CA ARG A 287 11.97 -30.78 9.65
C ARG A 287 12.16 -30.49 8.17
N PHE A 288 13.25 -29.83 7.76
CA PHE A 288 13.38 -29.34 6.39
C PHE A 288 14.27 -30.24 5.53
N GLY A 289 13.63 -30.90 4.55
CA GLY A 289 14.30 -31.72 3.55
C GLY A 289 15.11 -30.92 2.51
N PRO A 290 15.99 -31.59 1.75
CA PRO A 290 16.87 -30.93 0.78
C PRO A 290 16.14 -30.23 -0.38
N GLY A 291 14.87 -30.57 -0.65
CA GLY A 291 14.06 -29.95 -1.70
C GLY A 291 13.46 -28.58 -1.35
N VAL A 292 13.45 -28.19 -0.07
CA VAL A 292 12.84 -26.92 0.37
C VAL A 292 13.70 -25.71 -0.01
N ALA A 293 14.95 -25.71 0.44
CA ALA A 293 15.86 -24.58 0.31
C ALA A 293 16.19 -24.20 -1.15
N PRO A 294 16.35 -25.13 -2.11
CA PRO A 294 16.63 -24.79 -3.51
C PRO A 294 15.61 -23.88 -4.20
N GLY A 295 14.36 -23.84 -3.70
CA GLY A 295 13.36 -22.90 -4.22
C GLY A 295 13.38 -21.51 -3.58
N LEU A 296 14.25 -21.28 -2.59
CA LEU A 296 14.50 -19.96 -2.03
C LEU A 296 15.32 -19.10 -3.00
N GLN A 297 15.32 -17.80 -2.75
CA GLN A 297 16.19 -16.87 -3.45
C GLN A 297 17.68 -17.13 -3.11
N PRO A 298 18.65 -16.81 -3.99
CA PRO A 298 20.07 -17.14 -3.78
C PRO A 298 20.62 -16.72 -2.41
N THR A 299 20.41 -15.47 -2.02
CA THR A 299 20.83 -14.97 -0.70
C THR A 299 20.18 -15.71 0.48
N GLN A 300 18.94 -16.18 0.30
CA GLN A 300 18.23 -16.98 1.28
C GLN A 300 18.76 -18.42 1.33
N GLN A 301 19.21 -18.97 0.20
CA GLN A 301 19.84 -20.29 0.14
C GLN A 301 21.16 -20.32 0.92
N VAL A 302 22.00 -19.29 0.75
CA VAL A 302 23.23 -19.12 1.54
C VAL A 302 22.93 -19.15 3.04
N VAL A 303 21.99 -18.31 3.49
CA VAL A 303 21.63 -18.22 4.91
C VAL A 303 21.04 -19.55 5.41
N ALA A 304 20.17 -20.20 4.64
CA ALA A 304 19.63 -21.51 4.98
C ALA A 304 20.73 -22.58 5.11
N ALA A 305 21.71 -22.58 4.21
CA ALA A 305 22.84 -23.50 4.25
C ALA A 305 23.75 -23.26 5.46
N LEU A 306 24.05 -22.00 5.78
CA LEU A 306 24.82 -21.63 6.98
C LEU A 306 24.09 -21.97 8.28
N ILE A 307 22.77 -21.73 8.34
CA ILE A 307 21.92 -22.17 9.45
C ILE A 307 22.01 -23.68 9.62
N ARG A 308 21.81 -24.45 8.54
CA ARG A 308 21.84 -25.92 8.60
C ARG A 308 23.20 -26.47 9.04
N ALA A 309 24.28 -25.76 8.71
CA ALA A 309 25.65 -26.08 9.08
C ALA A 309 26.06 -25.56 10.47
N ASP A 310 25.15 -24.95 11.23
CA ASP A 310 25.41 -24.38 12.57
C ASP A 310 26.47 -23.25 12.58
N ARG A 311 26.52 -22.44 11.51
CA ARG A 311 27.54 -21.40 11.30
C ARG A 311 27.03 -19.99 11.61
N TYR A 312 26.75 -19.72 12.88
CA TYR A 312 26.19 -18.43 13.33
C TYR A 312 27.04 -17.22 12.94
N ASP A 313 28.36 -17.27 13.18
CA ASP A 313 29.23 -16.11 12.94
C ASP A 313 29.27 -15.73 11.44
N ASP A 314 29.21 -16.71 10.53
CA ASP A 314 29.11 -16.47 9.09
C ASP A 314 27.76 -15.88 8.68
N VAL A 315 26.66 -16.27 9.35
CA VAL A 315 25.35 -15.64 9.16
C VAL A 315 25.39 -14.16 9.56
N VAL A 316 26.05 -13.83 10.68
CA VAL A 316 26.23 -12.45 11.13
C VAL A 316 27.06 -11.66 10.12
N ALA A 317 28.20 -12.19 9.69
CA ALA A 317 29.08 -11.53 8.72
C ALA A 317 28.35 -11.30 7.38
N PHE A 318 27.59 -12.29 6.90
CA PHE A 318 26.79 -12.14 5.68
C PHE A 318 25.70 -11.06 5.83
N ALA A 319 25.07 -10.98 7.01
CA ALA A 319 24.09 -9.94 7.32
C ALA A 319 24.71 -8.53 7.31
N GLU A 320 25.93 -8.36 7.85
CA GLU A 320 26.66 -7.09 7.84
C GLU A 320 26.94 -6.60 6.43
N TRP A 321 27.39 -7.50 5.55
CA TRP A 321 27.55 -7.20 4.13
C TRP A 321 26.23 -6.78 3.48
N GLU A 322 25.14 -7.51 3.77
CA GLU A 322 23.83 -7.25 3.16
C GLU A 322 23.25 -5.86 3.53
N VAL A 323 23.54 -5.36 4.73
CA VAL A 323 23.09 -4.02 5.18
C VAL A 323 23.67 -2.89 4.34
N GLY A 324 24.81 -3.10 3.70
CA GLY A 324 25.43 -2.16 2.77
C GLY A 324 24.64 -1.96 1.47
N LEU A 325 23.76 -2.91 1.12
CA LEU A 325 23.07 -2.96 -0.18
C LEU A 325 21.84 -2.05 -0.25
N LYS A 326 21.84 -1.14 -1.21
CA LYS A 326 20.75 -0.21 -1.52
C LYS A 326 20.30 -0.33 -2.97
N ALA A 327 19.01 -0.13 -3.22
CA ALA A 327 18.48 0.07 -4.57
C ALA A 327 18.13 1.55 -4.75
N THR A 328 18.52 2.12 -5.87
CA THR A 328 18.18 3.50 -6.26
C THR A 328 17.35 3.46 -7.53
N ALA A 329 16.22 4.14 -7.55
CA ALA A 329 15.36 4.26 -8.72
C ALA A 329 15.39 5.70 -9.23
N THR A 330 16.14 5.93 -10.29
CA THR A 330 16.33 7.26 -10.88
C THR A 330 15.33 7.47 -12.01
N PRO A 331 14.38 8.40 -11.88
CA PRO A 331 13.42 8.69 -12.94
C PRO A 331 14.07 9.51 -14.06
N GLY A 332 13.63 9.24 -15.28
CA GLY A 332 13.85 10.04 -16.47
C GLY A 332 12.82 11.16 -16.59
N GLU A 333 12.41 11.46 -17.82
CA GLU A 333 11.43 12.51 -18.10
C GLU A 333 10.00 12.00 -17.90
N LEU A 334 9.13 12.87 -17.37
CA LEU A 334 7.71 12.59 -17.16
C LEU A 334 6.90 13.29 -18.23
N ARG A 335 5.97 12.58 -18.86
CA ARG A 335 5.12 13.12 -19.91
C ARG A 335 3.69 12.61 -19.75
N TRP A 336 2.72 13.46 -20.09
CA TRP A 336 1.35 13.01 -20.28
C TRP A 336 1.15 12.53 -21.72
N ARG A 337 0.46 11.40 -21.89
CA ARG A 337 0.05 10.87 -23.19
C ARG A 337 -1.32 10.26 -23.06
N ASP A 338 -2.30 10.78 -23.80
CA ASP A 338 -3.68 10.26 -23.83
C ASP A 338 -4.30 10.11 -22.43
N GLY A 339 -3.97 11.03 -21.51
CA GLY A 339 -4.48 11.04 -20.13
C GLY A 339 -3.69 10.15 -19.16
N ARG A 340 -2.64 9.50 -19.62
CA ARG A 340 -1.75 8.64 -18.83
C ARG A 340 -0.43 9.34 -18.56
N LEU A 341 0.10 9.15 -17.36
CA LEU A 341 1.43 9.63 -16.99
C LEU A 341 2.46 8.56 -17.34
N CYS A 342 3.32 8.85 -18.29
CA CYS A 342 4.38 7.95 -18.74
C CYS A 342 5.75 8.49 -18.32
N PHE A 343 6.64 7.62 -17.83
CA PHE A 343 8.01 7.99 -17.51
C PHE A 343 8.96 6.80 -17.50
N ASP A 344 10.18 7.04 -17.95
CA ASP A 344 11.27 6.08 -17.80
C ASP A 344 11.87 6.15 -16.40
N PHE A 345 12.45 5.06 -15.92
CA PHE A 345 13.24 5.03 -14.70
C PHE A 345 14.26 3.90 -14.76
N THR A 346 15.43 4.14 -14.16
CA THR A 346 16.52 3.17 -14.09
C THR A 346 16.72 2.74 -12.64
N VAL A 347 16.84 1.43 -12.41
CA VAL A 347 17.13 0.85 -11.11
C VAL A 347 18.47 0.13 -11.14
N GLU A 348 19.31 0.46 -10.17
CA GLU A 348 20.58 -0.21 -9.92
C GLU A 348 20.76 -0.51 -8.43
N LEU A 349 21.47 -1.60 -8.14
CA LEU A 349 21.97 -1.89 -6.80
C LEU A 349 23.29 -1.17 -6.55
N SER A 350 23.49 -0.75 -5.31
CA SER A 350 24.70 -0.07 -4.86
C SER A 350 25.11 -0.55 -3.47
N ALA A 351 26.41 -0.53 -3.20
CA ALA A 351 27.01 -0.81 -1.90
C ALA A 351 28.03 0.29 -1.59
N GLY A 352 28.03 0.83 -0.36
CA GLY A 352 28.97 1.90 0.01
C GLY A 352 28.86 3.19 -0.84
N GLY A 353 27.77 3.39 -1.57
CA GLY A 353 27.57 4.54 -2.46
C GLY A 353 28.06 4.33 -3.91
N ALA A 354 28.70 3.20 -4.21
CA ALA A 354 29.10 2.84 -5.57
C ALA A 354 28.15 1.78 -6.16
N PRO A 355 27.95 1.75 -7.49
CA PRO A 355 27.21 0.67 -8.16
C PRO A 355 27.79 -0.71 -7.82
N LEU A 356 26.93 -1.67 -7.55
CA LEU A 356 27.34 -3.04 -7.28
C LEU A 356 27.84 -3.68 -8.58
N THR A 357 28.98 -4.36 -8.52
CA THR A 357 29.57 -5.07 -9.65
C THR A 357 29.62 -6.56 -9.39
N PHE A 358 29.49 -7.35 -10.45
CA PHE A 358 29.35 -8.80 -10.42
C PHE A 358 30.37 -9.46 -11.36
N PRO A 359 30.74 -10.73 -11.17
CA PRO A 359 31.59 -11.44 -12.14
C PRO A 359 30.91 -11.53 -13.52
N GLY A 360 31.64 -11.24 -14.60
CA GLY A 360 31.15 -11.42 -15.96
C GLY A 360 31.11 -12.90 -16.38
N GLY A 361 30.21 -13.24 -17.33
CA GLY A 361 30.18 -14.58 -17.95
C GLY A 361 29.78 -15.73 -17.02
N ALA A 362 29.15 -15.45 -15.89
CA ALA A 362 28.76 -16.47 -14.92
C ALA A 362 27.65 -17.40 -15.44
N SER A 363 27.73 -18.67 -15.06
CA SER A 363 26.70 -19.69 -15.28
C SER A 363 26.05 -20.10 -13.95
N PRO A 364 24.76 -20.46 -13.93
CA PRO A 364 24.09 -20.80 -12.69
C PRO A 364 24.58 -22.15 -12.17
N THR A 365 24.99 -22.21 -10.91
CA THR A 365 25.40 -23.45 -10.23
C THR A 365 24.56 -23.65 -8.97
N PRO A 366 24.06 -24.87 -8.70
CA PRO A 366 23.44 -25.18 -7.42
C PRO A 366 24.39 -24.86 -6.27
N LEU A 367 23.84 -24.43 -5.13
CA LEU A 367 24.63 -24.30 -3.91
C LEU A 367 24.86 -25.70 -3.31
N ASP A 368 26.06 -26.24 -3.53
CA ASP A 368 26.46 -27.55 -3.01
C ASP A 368 27.06 -27.42 -1.60
N GLY A 369 26.18 -27.42 -0.59
CA GLY A 369 26.55 -27.27 0.81
C GLY A 369 26.81 -25.82 1.27
N PRO A 370 27.18 -25.61 2.54
CA PRO A 370 27.45 -24.29 3.07
C PRO A 370 28.72 -23.69 2.41
N PRO A 371 28.70 -22.41 1.97
CA PRO A 371 29.90 -21.73 1.47
C PRO A 371 31.04 -21.82 2.48
N LYS A 372 32.29 -21.98 2.00
CA LYS A 372 33.47 -22.12 2.88
C LYS A 372 33.65 -20.92 3.82
N ASP A 373 33.42 -19.72 3.32
CA ASP A 373 33.55 -18.44 4.01
C ASP A 373 32.61 -17.40 3.37
N ILE A 374 32.61 -16.18 3.92
CA ILE A 374 31.77 -15.08 3.41
C ILE A 374 32.13 -14.70 1.97
N ASP A 375 33.41 -14.76 1.59
CA ASP A 375 33.85 -14.39 0.25
C ASP A 375 33.31 -15.38 -0.79
N ALA A 376 33.36 -16.69 -0.49
CA ALA A 376 32.73 -17.72 -1.30
C ALA A 376 31.21 -17.53 -1.41
N ALA A 377 30.55 -17.14 -0.31
CA ALA A 377 29.13 -16.86 -0.30
C ALA A 377 28.76 -15.66 -1.21
N ILE A 378 29.49 -14.55 -1.09
CA ILE A 378 29.31 -13.34 -1.91
C ILE A 378 29.58 -13.64 -3.39
N ALA A 379 30.65 -14.38 -3.68
CA ALA A 379 31.02 -14.79 -5.03
C ALA A 379 29.93 -15.65 -5.67
N TRP A 380 29.41 -16.65 -4.95
CA TRP A 380 28.34 -17.52 -5.44
C TRP A 380 27.04 -16.73 -5.70
N VAL A 381 26.61 -15.90 -4.74
CA VAL A 381 25.43 -15.03 -4.93
C VAL A 381 25.63 -14.12 -6.14
N GLY A 382 26.82 -13.54 -6.30
CA GLY A 382 27.11 -12.67 -7.42
C GLY A 382 27.05 -13.38 -8.77
N ALA A 383 27.61 -14.59 -8.86
CA ALA A 383 27.58 -15.43 -10.06
C ALA A 383 26.14 -15.86 -10.42
N ASP A 384 25.37 -16.36 -9.45
CA ASP A 384 23.98 -16.78 -9.68
C ASP A 384 23.10 -15.58 -10.06
N THR A 385 23.34 -14.41 -9.46
CA THR A 385 22.64 -13.16 -9.80
C THR A 385 22.79 -12.79 -11.28
N VAL A 386 24.01 -12.89 -11.81
CA VAL A 386 24.29 -12.60 -13.24
C VAL A 386 23.67 -13.66 -14.13
N ALA A 387 23.87 -14.93 -13.79
CA ALA A 387 23.35 -16.06 -14.55
C ALA A 387 21.82 -16.03 -14.68
N ARG A 388 21.12 -15.59 -13.64
CA ARG A 388 19.65 -15.50 -13.60
C ARG A 388 19.13 -14.09 -13.83
N PHE A 389 19.96 -13.15 -14.31
CA PHE A 389 19.53 -11.76 -14.45
C PHE A 389 18.32 -11.58 -15.37
N GLY A 390 18.15 -12.46 -16.37
CA GLY A 390 16.95 -12.50 -17.22
C GLY A 390 15.62 -12.68 -16.46
N GLN A 391 15.67 -13.22 -15.24
CA GLN A 391 14.51 -13.42 -14.35
C GLN A 391 14.26 -12.24 -13.41
N ALA A 392 15.14 -11.22 -13.38
CA ALA A 392 14.97 -10.06 -12.54
C ALA A 392 13.65 -9.34 -12.86
N THR A 393 12.95 -8.83 -11.86
CA THR A 393 11.67 -8.13 -12.05
C THR A 393 11.78 -6.69 -11.59
N LEU A 394 11.07 -5.80 -12.29
CA LEU A 394 10.91 -4.40 -11.93
C LEU A 394 9.43 -4.04 -12.03
N ASP A 395 8.82 -3.72 -10.89
CA ASP A 395 7.45 -3.24 -10.81
C ASP A 395 7.44 -1.77 -10.40
N LEU A 396 6.44 -1.02 -10.90
CA LEU A 396 6.04 0.26 -10.33
C LEU A 396 4.81 0.04 -9.45
N VAL A 397 4.83 0.59 -8.23
CA VAL A 397 3.69 0.60 -7.32
C VAL A 397 3.33 2.04 -6.99
N VAL A 398 2.05 2.39 -7.14
CA VAL A 398 1.48 3.61 -6.56
C VAL A 398 0.86 3.26 -5.21
N ARG A 399 1.22 4.01 -4.16
CA ARG A 399 0.74 3.78 -2.79
C ARG A 399 0.09 5.05 -2.25
N GLU A 400 -1.15 4.96 -1.79
CA GLU A 400 -1.82 6.07 -1.13
C GLU A 400 -1.21 6.31 0.25
N ARG A 401 -0.82 7.55 0.54
CA ARG A 401 -0.05 7.89 1.74
C ARG A 401 -0.81 7.67 3.05
N SER A 402 -2.11 7.94 3.09
CA SER A 402 -2.92 7.84 4.30
C SER A 402 -3.32 6.41 4.62
N SER A 403 -3.79 5.67 3.62
CA SER A 403 -4.34 4.33 3.81
C SER A 403 -3.30 3.22 3.64
N ALA A 404 -2.14 3.54 3.06
CA ALA A 404 -1.14 2.58 2.58
C ALA A 404 -1.65 1.60 1.50
N ALA A 405 -2.86 1.82 0.95
CA ALA A 405 -3.38 1.07 -0.18
C ALA A 405 -2.42 1.18 -1.37
N GLN A 406 -2.16 0.05 -2.03
CA GLN A 406 -1.14 0.00 -3.08
C GLN A 406 -1.58 -0.82 -4.29
N TYR A 407 -1.17 -0.36 -5.46
CA TYR A 407 -1.58 -0.91 -6.75
C TYR A 407 -0.41 -0.95 -7.71
N PHE A 408 -0.25 -2.08 -8.39
CA PHE A 408 0.78 -2.26 -9.41
C PHE A 408 0.41 -1.48 -10.67
N GLN A 409 1.41 -0.90 -11.31
CA GLN A 409 1.25 -0.16 -12.56
C GLN A 409 2.05 -0.86 -13.67
N PRO A 410 1.58 -0.81 -14.93
CA PRO A 410 2.31 -1.37 -16.06
C PRO A 410 3.74 -0.82 -16.17
N VAL A 411 4.70 -1.73 -16.41
CA VAL A 411 6.11 -1.41 -16.68
C VAL A 411 6.60 -2.27 -17.84
N GLU A 412 7.12 -1.62 -18.88
CA GLU A 412 7.92 -2.27 -19.90
C GLU A 412 9.37 -2.32 -19.41
N LEU A 413 9.97 -3.52 -19.34
CA LEU A 413 11.26 -3.75 -18.68
C LEU A 413 12.34 -4.20 -19.67
N THR A 414 13.44 -3.45 -19.71
CA THR A 414 14.70 -3.81 -20.35
C THR A 414 15.77 -4.14 -19.31
N ARG A 415 16.51 -5.21 -19.54
CA ARG A 415 17.57 -5.71 -18.66
C ARG A 415 18.91 -5.58 -19.39
N GLU A 416 19.84 -4.82 -18.84
CA GLU A 416 21.11 -4.50 -19.46
C GLU A 416 22.27 -4.96 -18.57
N ILE A 417 23.19 -5.75 -19.14
CA ILE A 417 24.45 -6.15 -18.49
C ILE A 417 25.54 -5.25 -19.03
N VAL A 418 26.06 -4.34 -18.20
CA VAL A 418 27.01 -3.31 -18.61
C VAL A 418 28.41 -3.73 -18.17
N PRO A 419 29.38 -3.94 -19.08
CA PRO A 419 30.76 -4.21 -18.71
C PRO A 419 31.37 -3.07 -17.90
N VAL A 420 32.16 -3.42 -16.90
CA VAL A 420 33.03 -2.47 -16.19
C VAL A 420 34.42 -2.60 -16.81
N GLU A 421 34.86 -1.54 -17.48
CA GLU A 421 36.11 -1.49 -18.24
C GLU A 421 37.29 -2.11 -17.48
N ASP A 422 38.06 -2.94 -18.19
CA ASP A 422 39.30 -3.60 -17.73
C ASP A 422 39.22 -4.39 -16.42
N SER A 423 38.02 -4.80 -15.98
CA SER A 423 37.84 -5.49 -14.69
C SER A 423 37.35 -6.94 -14.78
N GLY A 424 36.84 -7.37 -15.94
CA GLY A 424 36.13 -8.65 -16.07
C GLY A 424 34.80 -8.70 -15.29
N ARG A 425 34.34 -7.55 -14.76
CA ARG A 425 33.11 -7.41 -13.99
C ARG A 425 32.01 -6.73 -14.81
N VAL A 426 30.78 -6.89 -14.36
CA VAL A 426 29.59 -6.29 -14.98
C VAL A 426 28.72 -5.58 -13.94
N ARG A 427 27.98 -4.56 -14.37
CA ARG A 427 26.85 -3.97 -13.65
C ARG A 427 25.55 -4.51 -14.23
N LEU A 428 24.55 -4.66 -13.37
CA LEU A 428 23.22 -5.12 -13.75
C LEU A 428 22.24 -3.95 -13.64
N VAL A 429 21.74 -3.51 -14.79
CA VAL A 429 20.92 -2.30 -14.91
C VAL A 429 19.52 -2.68 -15.38
N LEU A 430 18.50 -2.28 -14.63
CA LEU A 430 17.10 -2.45 -15.01
C LEU A 430 16.54 -1.12 -15.46
N ARG A 431 15.99 -1.06 -16.67
CA ARG A 431 15.33 0.13 -17.21
C ARG A 431 13.84 -0.17 -17.38
N GLY A 432 13.00 0.63 -16.77
CA GLY A 432 11.55 0.51 -16.86
C GLY A 432 10.94 1.73 -17.54
N THR A 433 9.96 1.51 -18.41
CA THR A 433 9.03 2.56 -18.87
C THR A 433 7.68 2.30 -18.18
N ALA A 434 7.33 3.15 -17.22
CA ALA A 434 6.10 3.02 -16.46
C ALA A 434 4.96 3.83 -17.09
N THR A 435 3.74 3.31 -16.96
CA THR A 435 2.51 4.03 -17.29
C THR A 435 1.57 4.03 -16.10
N VAL A 436 1.12 5.21 -15.66
CA VAL A 436 0.08 5.37 -14.64
C VAL A 436 -1.14 6.00 -15.29
N ASP A 437 -2.25 5.29 -15.34
CA ASP A 437 -3.54 5.80 -15.83
C ASP A 437 -4.40 6.24 -14.64
N PRO A 438 -4.53 7.55 -14.34
CA PRO A 438 -5.27 7.97 -13.15
C PRO A 438 -6.76 7.61 -13.16
N ALA A 439 -7.34 7.32 -14.33
CA ALA A 439 -8.73 6.87 -14.43
C ALA A 439 -8.90 5.37 -14.11
N ALA A 440 -7.82 4.59 -14.10
CA ALA A 440 -7.86 3.13 -13.95
C ALA A 440 -6.78 2.53 -13.03
N ALA A 441 -5.93 3.35 -12.39
CA ALA A 441 -4.77 2.90 -11.62
C ALA A 441 -5.10 2.07 -10.36
N VAL A 442 -6.36 2.05 -9.93
CA VAL A 442 -6.87 1.27 -8.79
C VAL A 442 -7.60 0.04 -9.33
N ASP A 443 -6.86 -0.86 -9.97
CA ASP A 443 -7.39 -2.09 -10.60
C ASP A 443 -8.62 -1.84 -11.49
N GLY A 444 -8.53 -0.85 -12.38
CA GLY A 444 -9.61 -0.45 -13.29
C GLY A 444 -10.46 0.72 -12.80
N ALA A 445 -10.32 1.12 -11.53
CA ALA A 445 -10.97 2.30 -10.95
C ALA A 445 -10.04 3.52 -10.89
N PRO A 446 -10.59 4.74 -10.81
CA PRO A 446 -9.77 5.97 -10.73
C PRO A 446 -9.06 6.11 -9.39
N LEU A 447 -7.91 6.79 -9.40
CA LEU A 447 -7.24 7.21 -8.17
C LEU A 447 -8.18 8.04 -7.30
N ARG A 448 -8.22 7.72 -6.01
CA ARG A 448 -9.03 8.46 -5.02
C ARG A 448 -8.36 9.77 -4.61
N VAL A 449 -9.14 10.70 -4.05
CA VAL A 449 -8.66 11.99 -3.53
C VAL A 449 -7.60 11.76 -2.47
N GLY A 450 -6.36 12.17 -2.73
CA GLY A 450 -5.25 11.66 -1.94
C GLY A 450 -3.89 12.16 -2.38
N LEU A 451 -2.89 11.80 -1.59
CA LEU A 451 -1.49 11.88 -2.00
C LEU A 451 -1.02 10.45 -2.26
N TRP A 452 -0.42 10.25 -3.42
CA TRP A 452 0.02 8.95 -3.90
C TRP A 452 1.52 8.97 -4.14
N ASP A 453 2.19 7.96 -3.64
CA ASP A 453 3.64 7.83 -3.60
C ASP A 453 4.07 6.72 -4.59
N THR A 454 5.00 6.99 -5.52
CA THR A 454 5.51 5.99 -6.49
C THR A 454 6.75 5.23 -6.02
N TYR A 455 6.68 3.90 -5.96
CA TYR A 455 7.77 3.02 -5.52
C TYR A 455 8.20 2.10 -6.66
N ALA A 456 9.51 1.95 -6.83
CA ALA A 456 10.08 0.88 -7.64
C ALA A 456 10.31 -0.34 -6.74
N ARG A 457 9.76 -1.49 -7.11
CA ARG A 457 10.02 -2.77 -6.46
C ARG A 457 10.87 -3.60 -7.40
N VAL A 458 12.07 -3.97 -6.95
CA VAL A 458 13.03 -4.75 -7.71
C VAL A 458 13.27 -6.09 -7.04
N ARG A 459 13.27 -7.16 -7.84
CA ARG A 459 13.79 -8.47 -7.42
C ARG A 459 14.94 -8.84 -8.34
N VAL A 460 16.13 -8.97 -7.79
CA VAL A 460 17.36 -9.31 -8.53
C VAL A 460 18.32 -10.00 -7.56
N GLY A 461 19.00 -11.06 -7.99
CA GLY A 461 20.04 -11.72 -7.17
C GLY A 461 19.57 -12.25 -5.82
N GLY A 462 18.28 -12.53 -5.72
CA GLY A 462 17.65 -12.90 -4.46
C GLY A 462 17.40 -11.78 -3.46
N TRP A 463 17.71 -10.54 -3.81
CA TRP A 463 17.25 -9.37 -3.06
C TRP A 463 15.90 -8.91 -3.58
N SER A 464 14.99 -8.67 -2.65
CA SER A 464 13.79 -7.87 -2.90
C SER A 464 13.98 -6.52 -2.25
N LYS A 465 14.03 -5.44 -3.04
CA LYS A 465 14.17 -4.07 -2.55
C LYS A 465 13.01 -3.24 -3.06
N GLU A 466 12.49 -2.38 -2.19
CA GLU A 466 11.51 -1.36 -2.53
C GLU A 466 12.16 0.00 -2.25
N THR A 467 12.05 0.93 -3.20
CA THR A 467 12.62 2.27 -3.07
C THR A 467 11.71 3.31 -3.70
N ARG A 468 11.75 4.54 -3.20
CA ARG A 468 11.00 5.65 -3.81
C ARG A 468 11.58 5.94 -5.20
N VAL A 469 10.75 6.26 -6.17
CA VAL A 469 11.23 6.75 -7.47
C VAL A 469 11.73 8.19 -7.28
N GLY A 470 13.06 8.36 -7.27
CA GLY A 470 13.72 9.64 -7.02
C GLY A 470 15.16 9.50 -6.53
N PRO A 471 15.90 10.62 -6.42
CA PRO A 471 15.43 11.98 -6.64
C PRO A 471 15.28 12.35 -8.13
N GLY A 472 14.26 13.13 -8.48
CA GLY A 472 14.09 13.67 -9.82
C GLY A 472 15.20 14.64 -10.24
N PRO A 473 15.58 14.68 -11.54
CA PRO A 473 16.58 15.62 -12.06
C PRO A 473 16.24 17.06 -11.69
N ARG A 474 17.23 17.88 -11.28
CA ARG A 474 16.98 19.30 -10.92
C ARG A 474 16.24 20.08 -12.01
N LYS A 475 16.52 19.78 -13.29
CA LYS A 475 15.83 20.35 -14.47
C LYS A 475 14.39 19.85 -14.62
N ALA A 476 14.13 18.57 -14.34
CA ALA A 476 12.80 17.94 -14.38
C ALA A 476 11.90 18.34 -13.19
N ARG A 477 12.42 19.06 -12.20
CA ARG A 477 11.63 19.70 -11.13
C ARG A 477 10.92 20.99 -11.58
N ALA A 478 11.16 21.45 -12.80
CA ALA A 478 10.35 22.49 -13.43
C ALA A 478 8.88 22.01 -13.55
N ALA A 479 7.96 22.96 -13.66
CA ALA A 479 6.52 22.75 -13.44
C ALA A 479 5.95 21.61 -14.29
N LEU A 480 5.72 20.46 -13.65
CA LEU A 480 4.95 19.37 -14.20
C LEU A 480 3.50 19.84 -14.38
N SER A 481 2.96 19.73 -15.59
CA SER A 481 1.56 20.05 -15.85
C SER A 481 0.66 19.07 -15.13
N ALA A 482 -0.40 19.58 -14.49
CA ALA A 482 -1.46 18.72 -13.99
C ALA A 482 -2.32 18.23 -15.15
N ALA A 483 -2.99 17.10 -15.00
CA ALA A 483 -3.99 16.63 -15.93
C ALA A 483 -5.40 16.68 -15.32
N VAL A 484 -6.41 16.85 -16.18
CA VAL A 484 -7.81 16.61 -15.83
C VAL A 484 -8.22 15.31 -16.50
N VAL A 485 -8.30 14.23 -15.72
CA VAL A 485 -8.50 12.85 -16.21
C VAL A 485 -9.41 12.12 -15.23
N GLY A 486 -10.33 11.29 -15.74
CA GLY A 486 -11.23 10.50 -14.89
C GLY A 486 -12.09 11.34 -13.95
N GLY A 487 -12.45 12.57 -14.36
CA GLY A 487 -13.19 13.52 -13.52
C GLY A 487 -12.40 14.10 -12.35
N ARG A 488 -11.06 14.06 -12.40
CA ARG A 488 -10.18 14.52 -11.32
C ARG A 488 -9.03 15.35 -11.84
N VAL A 489 -8.51 16.22 -10.98
CA VAL A 489 -7.24 16.91 -11.21
C VAL A 489 -6.09 16.12 -10.59
N VAL A 490 -5.12 15.74 -11.42
CA VAL A 490 -3.97 14.93 -11.02
C VAL A 490 -2.68 15.68 -11.30
N LEU A 491 -1.93 16.02 -10.26
CA LEU A 491 -0.66 16.73 -10.34
C LEU A 491 0.50 15.81 -9.94
N PRO A 492 1.35 15.37 -10.88
CA PRO A 492 2.63 14.78 -10.54
C PRO A 492 3.55 15.87 -9.97
N TYR A 493 4.26 15.54 -8.90
CA TYR A 493 5.15 16.47 -8.21
C TYR A 493 6.33 15.76 -7.55
N TRP A 494 7.36 16.54 -7.25
CA TRP A 494 8.54 16.08 -6.51
C TRP A 494 8.42 16.50 -5.04
N THR A 495 8.61 15.57 -4.09
CA THR A 495 8.55 15.88 -2.65
C THR A 495 9.66 16.87 -2.26
N ASP A 496 9.38 17.82 -1.38
CA ASP A 496 10.31 18.89 -1.02
C ASP A 496 11.62 18.38 -0.38
N GLN A 497 11.53 17.39 0.53
CA GLN A 497 12.68 16.91 1.31
C GLN A 497 13.63 16.00 0.51
N HIS A 498 13.07 15.09 -0.29
CA HIS A 498 13.84 14.02 -0.93
C HIS A 498 13.79 14.05 -2.46
N GLY A 499 12.95 14.91 -3.05
CA GLY A 499 12.77 14.95 -4.50
C GLY A 499 12.20 13.67 -5.11
N ASN A 500 11.41 12.89 -4.36
CA ASN A 500 10.75 11.68 -4.86
C ASN A 500 9.49 12.03 -5.64
N LEU A 501 9.15 11.24 -6.66
CA LEU A 501 7.93 11.39 -7.43
C LEU A 501 6.71 11.01 -6.59
N SER A 502 5.66 11.81 -6.69
CA SER A 502 4.36 11.60 -6.06
C SER A 502 3.27 12.22 -6.92
N LEU A 503 2.02 11.79 -6.72
CA LEU A 503 0.84 12.34 -7.37
C LEU A 503 -0.04 12.98 -6.30
N ASP A 504 -0.53 14.18 -6.58
CA ASP A 504 -1.58 14.83 -5.82
C ASP A 504 -2.88 14.75 -6.61
N VAL A 505 -3.91 14.14 -6.02
CA VAL A 505 -5.24 13.96 -6.63
C VAL A 505 -6.22 14.84 -5.88
N ASP A 506 -6.69 15.90 -6.55
CA ASP A 506 -7.65 16.90 -6.08
C ASP A 506 -7.27 17.72 -4.82
N ARG A 507 -6.05 17.64 -4.26
CA ARG A 507 -5.64 18.35 -3.04
C ARG A 507 -4.86 19.65 -3.28
N ALA A 508 -3.96 19.72 -4.25
CA ALA A 508 -3.00 20.83 -4.43
C ALA A 508 -3.43 21.96 -5.40
N SER A 509 -4.63 22.49 -5.22
CA SER A 509 -5.18 23.73 -5.83
C SER A 509 -4.18 24.83 -6.22
N LYS A 510 -3.25 25.21 -5.32
CA LYS A 510 -2.34 26.34 -5.53
C LYS A 510 -1.13 26.01 -6.42
N ARG A 511 -0.89 24.71 -6.67
CA ARG A 511 0.29 24.22 -7.40
C ARG A 511 0.02 23.91 -8.87
N LEU A 512 -1.24 24.01 -9.33
CA LEU A 512 -1.64 23.74 -10.72
C LEU A 512 -1.12 24.74 -11.77
N GLY A 513 -0.33 25.74 -11.37
CA GLY A 513 0.24 26.70 -12.32
C GLY A 513 -0.77 27.70 -12.94
N LEU A 514 -2.08 27.59 -12.64
CA LEU A 514 -3.13 28.46 -13.21
C LEU A 514 -2.89 29.96 -12.99
N GLY A 515 -2.18 30.33 -11.92
CA GLY A 515 -1.79 31.72 -11.65
C GLY A 515 -0.75 32.29 -12.63
N ARG A 516 -0.18 31.46 -13.52
CA ARG A 516 0.76 31.86 -14.58
C ARG A 516 0.08 32.18 -15.91
N LEU A 517 -1.24 32.01 -16.00
CA LEU A 517 -2.00 32.44 -17.18
C LEU A 517 -1.73 33.93 -17.43
N ASP A 518 -1.22 34.25 -18.62
CA ASP A 518 -1.09 35.62 -19.06
C ASP A 518 -2.46 36.11 -19.56
N ALA A 519 -2.95 37.22 -19.02
CA ALA A 519 -4.20 37.80 -19.50
C ALA A 519 -4.11 38.26 -20.96
N SER A 520 -2.90 38.50 -21.49
CA SER A 520 -2.69 38.85 -22.90
C SER A 520 -2.92 37.70 -23.88
N SER A 521 -2.82 36.44 -23.41
CA SER A 521 -3.06 35.25 -24.24
C SER A 521 -4.51 34.78 -24.21
N VAL A 522 -5.39 35.49 -23.48
CA VAL A 522 -6.82 35.22 -23.42
C VAL A 522 -7.52 36.00 -24.52
N ASP A 523 -8.16 35.28 -25.44
CA ASP A 523 -9.00 35.87 -26.47
C ASP A 523 -10.47 35.87 -26.02
N VAL A 524 -11.17 36.96 -26.34
CA VAL A 524 -12.62 37.02 -26.21
C VAL A 524 -13.17 37.58 -27.51
N SER A 525 -13.67 36.68 -28.36
CA SER A 525 -14.25 37.01 -29.66
C SER A 525 -15.77 36.85 -29.59
N GLY A 526 -16.48 37.97 -29.75
CA GLY A 526 -17.93 38.04 -29.57
C GLY A 526 -18.35 37.67 -28.14
N ASN A 527 -19.00 36.51 -28.00
CA ASN A 527 -19.44 35.96 -26.73
C ASN A 527 -18.64 34.72 -26.28
N ARG A 528 -17.51 34.40 -26.93
CA ARG A 528 -16.72 33.20 -26.61
C ARG A 528 -15.38 33.57 -25.96
N LEU A 529 -15.10 32.98 -24.80
CA LEU A 529 -13.80 33.04 -24.13
C LEU A 529 -12.91 31.91 -24.66
N ARG A 530 -11.65 32.20 -24.97
CA ARG A 530 -10.58 31.22 -25.21
C ARG A 530 -9.38 31.55 -24.33
N ALA A 531 -8.98 30.63 -23.45
CA ALA A 531 -7.84 30.82 -22.55
C ALA A 531 -6.91 29.60 -22.53
N PRO A 532 -5.63 29.73 -22.88
CA PRO A 532 -4.67 28.63 -22.79
C PRO A 532 -4.28 28.36 -21.33
N LEU A 533 -4.42 27.13 -20.88
CA LEU A 533 -4.12 26.70 -19.52
C LEU A 533 -3.03 25.63 -19.49
N PRO A 534 -2.16 25.62 -18.46
CA PRO A 534 -1.11 24.61 -18.28
C PRO A 534 -1.68 23.32 -17.69
N LEU A 535 -2.73 22.79 -18.31
CA LEU A 535 -3.42 21.56 -17.93
C LEU A 535 -3.38 20.60 -19.12
N HIS A 536 -3.06 19.34 -18.86
CA HIS A 536 -3.25 18.27 -19.83
C HIS A 536 -4.69 17.79 -19.80
N VAL A 537 -5.30 17.57 -20.97
CA VAL A 537 -6.57 16.84 -21.11
C VAL A 537 -6.45 15.86 -22.27
N PRO A 538 -6.99 14.63 -22.16
CA PRO A 538 -6.91 13.64 -23.24
C PRO A 538 -7.85 13.96 -24.41
N ALA A 539 -8.98 14.61 -24.12
CA ALA A 539 -10.03 14.96 -25.05
C ALA A 539 -10.82 16.17 -24.53
N GLY A 540 -11.84 16.60 -25.26
CA GLY A 540 -12.79 17.61 -24.83
C GLY A 540 -13.37 17.28 -23.45
N THR A 541 -13.00 18.05 -22.43
CA THR A 541 -13.32 17.79 -21.02
C THR A 541 -14.23 18.89 -20.49
N ALA A 542 -15.42 18.52 -20.01
CA ALA A 542 -16.37 19.47 -19.44
C ALA A 542 -15.83 20.10 -18.15
N VAL A 543 -15.99 21.41 -18.02
CA VAL A 543 -15.56 22.20 -16.85
C VAL A 543 -16.59 23.27 -16.53
N LEU A 544 -16.49 23.89 -15.35
CA LEU A 544 -17.29 25.06 -14.98
C LEU A 544 -16.40 26.28 -14.78
N LEU A 545 -16.78 27.39 -15.41
CA LEU A 545 -16.19 28.70 -15.17
C LEU A 545 -17.12 29.51 -14.25
N ARG A 546 -16.67 29.79 -13.03
CA ARG A 546 -17.37 30.72 -12.13
C ARG A 546 -16.88 32.14 -12.36
N LEU A 547 -17.82 33.03 -12.60
CA LEU A 547 -17.63 34.46 -12.74
C LEU A 547 -18.26 35.14 -11.53
N THR A 548 -17.46 35.88 -10.76
CA THR A 548 -17.93 36.55 -9.53
C THR A 548 -17.74 38.06 -9.61
N SER A 549 -18.82 38.83 -9.47
CA SER A 549 -18.82 40.29 -9.33
C SER A 549 -18.84 40.70 -7.85
N SER A 550 -19.04 41.99 -7.55
CA SER A 550 -19.28 42.47 -6.18
C SER A 550 -20.63 42.01 -5.59
N GLU A 551 -21.60 41.68 -6.44
CA GLU A 551 -22.99 41.46 -6.03
C GLU A 551 -23.46 40.02 -6.22
N ARG A 552 -22.94 39.31 -7.22
CA ARG A 552 -23.40 37.95 -7.55
C ARG A 552 -22.31 37.08 -8.17
N SER A 553 -22.58 35.78 -8.29
CA SER A 553 -21.77 34.82 -9.05
C SER A 553 -22.63 34.11 -10.08
N VAL A 554 -22.04 33.82 -11.24
CA VAL A 554 -22.64 33.05 -12.34
C VAL A 554 -21.70 31.91 -12.68
N GLU A 555 -22.23 30.72 -12.94
CA GLU A 555 -21.48 29.57 -13.40
C GLU A 555 -21.79 29.31 -14.87
N VAL A 556 -20.75 29.19 -15.67
CA VAL A 556 -20.82 29.05 -17.12
C VAL A 556 -20.18 27.71 -17.49
N PRO A 557 -20.89 26.81 -18.19
CA PRO A 557 -20.29 25.61 -18.75
C PRO A 557 -19.15 25.96 -19.71
N GLY A 558 -18.06 25.20 -19.62
CA GLY A 558 -16.92 25.32 -20.53
C GLY A 558 -16.37 23.97 -20.92
N THR A 559 -15.46 23.96 -21.88
CA THR A 559 -14.73 22.77 -22.34
C THR A 559 -13.24 23.06 -22.35
N LEU A 560 -12.44 22.15 -21.81
CA LEU A 560 -11.00 22.10 -22.04
C LEU A 560 -10.72 21.18 -23.22
N SER A 561 -10.04 21.68 -24.25
CA SER A 561 -9.61 20.89 -25.41
C SER A 561 -8.08 20.78 -25.45
N PRO A 562 -7.50 19.62 -25.86
CA PRO A 562 -6.06 19.46 -25.95
C PRO A 562 -5.42 20.50 -26.89
N ALA A 563 -4.30 21.11 -26.49
CA ALA A 563 -3.58 22.09 -27.31
C ALA A 563 -2.09 22.14 -26.94
N GLY A 564 -1.22 21.54 -27.78
CA GLY A 564 0.21 21.42 -27.48
C GLY A 564 0.47 20.69 -26.16
N ASP A 565 1.32 21.26 -25.30
CA ASP A 565 1.64 20.73 -23.96
C ASP A 565 0.62 21.16 -22.86
N GLY A 566 -0.51 21.74 -23.27
CA GLY A 566 -1.57 22.21 -22.38
C GLY A 566 -2.97 22.03 -22.96
N ALA A 567 -3.90 22.88 -22.55
CA ALA A 567 -5.28 22.85 -22.99
C ALA A 567 -5.81 24.26 -23.24
N VAL A 568 -6.82 24.39 -24.10
CA VAL A 568 -7.55 25.65 -24.29
C VAL A 568 -8.91 25.52 -23.63
N LEU A 569 -9.21 26.43 -22.69
CA LEU A 569 -10.54 26.62 -22.13
C LEU A 569 -11.40 27.41 -23.09
N GLU A 570 -12.54 26.85 -23.49
CA GLU A 570 -13.60 27.53 -24.22
C GLU A 570 -14.86 27.65 -23.35
N ALA A 571 -15.47 28.84 -23.29
CA ALA A 571 -16.74 29.06 -22.60
C ALA A 571 -17.59 30.10 -23.34
N ALA A 572 -18.89 29.86 -23.42
CA ALA A 572 -19.86 30.79 -24.00
C ALA A 572 -20.38 31.74 -22.92
N LEU A 573 -20.05 33.02 -23.04
CA LEU A 573 -20.39 34.09 -22.12
C LEU A 573 -21.72 34.75 -22.53
N SER A 574 -22.45 35.28 -21.55
CA SER A 574 -23.66 36.07 -21.77
C SER A 574 -23.38 37.54 -21.49
N VAL A 575 -23.49 38.40 -22.51
CA VAL A 575 -23.28 39.86 -22.35
C VAL A 575 -24.30 40.44 -21.37
N ALA A 576 -25.56 39.98 -21.45
CA ALA A 576 -26.63 40.41 -20.56
C ALA A 576 -26.30 40.11 -19.08
N ASP A 577 -25.83 38.88 -18.80
CA ASP A 577 -25.52 38.44 -17.44
C ASP A 577 -24.29 39.14 -16.87
N LEU A 578 -23.38 39.60 -17.72
CA LEU A 578 -22.10 40.19 -17.31
C LEU A 578 -22.08 41.72 -17.37
N SER A 579 -23.18 42.35 -17.79
CA SER A 579 -23.30 43.82 -17.93
C SER A 579 -23.11 44.56 -16.59
N GLY A 580 -22.55 45.78 -16.67
CA GLY A 580 -22.47 46.70 -15.52
C GLY A 580 -21.41 46.38 -14.44
N ALA A 581 -20.67 45.27 -14.53
CA ALA A 581 -19.72 44.87 -13.49
C ALA A 581 -18.38 44.33 -14.02
N THR A 582 -17.40 44.21 -13.12
CA THR A 582 -16.14 43.49 -13.36
C THR A 582 -16.20 42.13 -12.67
N TRP A 583 -15.92 41.08 -13.42
CA TRP A 583 -16.11 39.69 -13.01
C TRP A 583 -14.77 39.00 -12.86
N ARG A 584 -14.53 38.37 -11.71
CA ARG A 584 -13.35 37.54 -11.49
C ARG A 584 -13.63 36.12 -11.93
N ALA A 585 -12.68 35.52 -12.64
CA ALA A 585 -12.80 34.17 -13.15
C ALA A 585 -12.20 33.14 -12.19
N ALA A 586 -12.88 32.00 -12.03
CA ALA A 586 -12.35 30.81 -11.38
C ALA A 586 -12.80 29.54 -12.12
N LEU A 587 -11.89 28.59 -12.28
CA LEU A 587 -12.13 27.32 -12.98
C LEU A 587 -12.41 26.19 -11.99
N CYS A 588 -13.49 25.45 -12.22
CA CYS A 588 -13.69 24.12 -11.65
C CYS A 588 -13.43 23.09 -12.74
N ALA A 589 -12.29 22.40 -12.63
CA ALA A 589 -11.84 21.45 -13.64
C ALA A 589 -12.52 20.08 -13.53
N ALA A 590 -13.15 19.79 -12.39
CA ALA A 590 -13.86 18.55 -12.09
C ALA A 590 -15.28 18.88 -11.58
N PRO A 591 -16.22 19.21 -12.46
CA PRO A 591 -17.55 19.69 -12.07
C PRO A 591 -18.42 18.63 -11.40
N ASP A 592 -18.15 17.35 -11.65
CA ASP A 592 -18.90 16.23 -11.08
C ASP A 592 -18.28 15.69 -9.78
N ALA A 593 -17.19 16.30 -9.30
CA ALA A 593 -16.61 15.95 -8.01
C ALA A 593 -17.60 16.24 -6.87
N ALA A 594 -17.66 15.34 -5.89
CA ALA A 594 -18.53 15.47 -4.71
C ALA A 594 -18.37 16.83 -4.00
N GLU A 595 -17.15 17.37 -3.98
CA GLU A 595 -16.88 18.74 -3.54
C GLU A 595 -16.28 19.56 -4.70
N ARG A 596 -17.10 20.40 -5.33
CA ARG A 596 -16.67 21.27 -6.44
C ARG A 596 -15.67 22.31 -5.97
N ARG A 597 -14.47 22.26 -6.55
CA ARG A 597 -13.41 23.21 -6.25
C ARG A 597 -13.22 24.24 -7.36
N PHE A 598 -13.37 25.52 -7.01
CA PHE A 598 -13.14 26.63 -7.93
C PHE A 598 -11.78 27.29 -7.68
N LEU A 599 -10.92 27.24 -8.69
CA LEU A 599 -9.55 27.72 -8.64
C LEU A 599 -9.44 29.07 -9.35
N PRO A 600 -8.94 30.13 -8.68
CA PRO A 600 -8.92 31.46 -9.26
C PRO A 600 -7.99 31.51 -10.48
N LEU A 601 -8.50 32.07 -11.58
CA LEU A 601 -7.70 32.46 -12.73
C LEU A 601 -7.25 33.92 -12.55
N PRO A 602 -6.03 34.31 -12.99
CA PRO A 602 -5.56 35.69 -12.95
C PRO A 602 -6.24 36.58 -14.02
N LEU A 603 -7.52 36.36 -14.27
CA LEU A 603 -8.33 36.98 -15.31
C LEU A 603 -9.51 37.71 -14.66
N ALA A 604 -9.83 38.89 -15.20
CA ALA A 604 -11.12 39.52 -14.98
C ALA A 604 -11.78 39.83 -16.33
N LEU A 605 -13.11 39.84 -16.35
CA LEU A 605 -13.92 40.13 -17.53
C LEU A 605 -14.81 41.34 -17.26
N ARG A 606 -15.04 42.16 -18.28
CA ARG A 606 -16.00 43.26 -18.25
C ARG A 606 -16.81 43.24 -19.55
N ALA A 607 -18.12 43.28 -19.45
CA ALA A 607 -18.99 43.45 -20.60
C ALA A 607 -19.24 44.95 -20.86
N ASP A 608 -19.17 45.35 -22.13
CA ASP A 608 -19.75 46.61 -22.62
C ASP A 608 -21.09 46.32 -23.33
N ALA A 609 -21.67 47.31 -24.02
CA ALA A 609 -22.98 47.17 -24.66
C ALA A 609 -23.03 46.11 -25.78
N HIS A 610 -21.88 45.67 -26.31
CA HIS A 610 -21.83 44.80 -27.49
C HIS A 610 -20.89 43.59 -27.34
N ALA A 611 -19.95 43.60 -26.39
CA ALA A 611 -18.94 42.54 -26.25
C ALA A 611 -18.43 42.37 -24.81
N VAL A 612 -17.89 41.19 -24.53
CA VAL A 612 -17.10 40.94 -23.31
C VAL A 612 -15.62 41.16 -23.62
N LYS A 613 -14.89 41.83 -22.73
CA LYS A 613 -13.46 42.09 -22.87
C LYS A 613 -12.69 41.64 -21.64
N VAL A 614 -11.44 41.25 -21.86
CA VAL A 614 -10.48 40.99 -20.78
C VAL A 614 -10.15 42.31 -20.08
N ALA A 615 -10.31 42.33 -18.77
CA ALA A 615 -10.02 43.49 -17.91
C ALA A 615 -8.90 43.16 -16.93
N ARG A 616 -8.17 44.20 -16.51
CA ARG A 616 -7.22 44.05 -15.40
C ARG A 616 -7.99 43.81 -14.09
N PRO A 617 -7.65 42.78 -13.29
CA PRO A 617 -8.33 42.53 -12.03
C PRO A 617 -8.20 43.75 -11.10
N PRO A 618 -9.27 44.21 -10.44
CA PRO A 618 -9.22 45.38 -9.59
C PRO A 618 -8.20 45.17 -8.47
N ARG A 619 -7.26 46.13 -8.34
CA ARG A 619 -6.21 46.09 -7.31
C ARG A 619 -6.87 45.96 -5.93
N PRO A 620 -6.44 45.01 -5.07
CA PRO A 620 -7.00 44.93 -3.72
C PRO A 620 -6.75 46.25 -2.98
N SER A 621 -7.78 46.77 -2.33
CA SER A 621 -7.71 47.97 -1.49
C SER A 621 -6.61 47.82 -0.42
N LEU A 622 -6.04 48.94 0.02
CA LEU A 622 -4.97 48.97 1.03
C LEU A 622 -5.34 48.13 2.26
N LEU A 623 -6.58 48.26 2.72
CA LEU A 623 -7.20 47.50 3.82
C LEU A 623 -7.18 45.98 3.59
N ARG A 624 -7.53 45.51 2.38
CA ARG A 624 -7.48 44.07 2.06
C ARG A 624 -6.05 43.54 1.96
N ARG A 625 -5.06 44.35 1.55
CA ARG A 625 -3.64 43.95 1.59
C ARG A 625 -3.12 43.84 3.01
N VAL A 626 -3.48 44.79 3.88
CA VAL A 626 -3.14 44.77 5.30
C VAL A 626 -3.79 43.57 5.99
N ALA A 627 -5.07 43.28 5.72
CA ALA A 627 -5.76 42.11 6.27
C ALA A 627 -5.15 40.77 5.78
N ARG A 628 -4.74 40.66 4.50
CA ARG A 628 -4.08 39.46 3.97
C ARG A 628 -2.66 39.28 4.53
N LYS A 629 -1.94 40.38 4.74
CA LYS A 629 -0.62 40.39 5.39
C LYS A 629 -0.76 39.98 6.85
N ALA A 630 -1.69 40.58 7.59
CA ALA A 630 -2.03 40.22 8.97
C ALA A 630 -2.44 38.75 9.12
N ARG A 631 -3.30 38.21 8.24
CA ARG A 631 -3.68 36.79 8.24
C ARG A 631 -2.50 35.85 7.91
N ARG A 632 -1.59 36.24 7.01
CA ARG A 632 -0.36 35.46 6.74
C ARG A 632 0.62 35.49 7.91
N THR A 633 0.75 36.63 8.58
CA THR A 633 1.59 36.76 9.78
C THR A 633 1.00 35.97 10.95
N LEU A 634 -0.32 36.05 11.16
CA LEU A 634 -1.04 35.26 12.17
C LEU A 634 -0.98 33.75 11.88
N ALA A 635 -1.15 33.31 10.63
CA ALA A 635 -1.00 31.91 10.28
C ALA A 635 0.45 31.41 10.41
N GLY A 636 1.46 32.27 10.17
CA GLY A 636 2.86 31.94 10.42
C GLY A 636 3.26 31.93 11.90
N VAL A 637 2.53 32.66 12.75
CA VAL A 637 2.71 32.69 14.21
C VAL A 637 1.93 31.56 14.90
N LEU A 638 0.71 31.25 14.45
CA LEU A 638 -0.13 30.15 14.96
C LEU A 638 0.32 28.79 14.43
N GLY A 639 0.83 28.70 13.21
CA GLY A 639 1.45 27.48 12.66
C GLY A 639 2.83 27.14 13.25
N ARG A 640 3.36 27.99 14.15
CA ARG A 640 4.63 27.77 14.88
C ARG A 640 4.43 27.33 16.33
N ARG A 641 3.19 27.19 16.82
CA ARG A 641 2.92 26.62 18.15
C ARG A 641 2.30 25.22 17.99
N ASN A 642 3.00 24.26 18.60
CA ASN A 642 2.67 22.85 18.81
C ASN A 642 3.07 21.82 17.74
N VAL A 643 4.36 21.42 17.77
CA VAL A 643 4.74 20.00 17.94
C VAL A 643 5.92 19.97 18.94
N PRO A 644 5.82 19.30 20.10
CA PRO A 644 6.98 19.09 20.97
C PRO A 644 8.00 18.22 20.23
N LYS A 645 9.24 18.68 20.16
CA LYS A 645 10.38 17.85 19.74
C LYS A 645 10.59 16.77 20.80
N THR A 646 10.14 15.54 20.53
CA THR A 646 10.65 14.37 21.23
C THR A 646 12.10 14.16 20.79
N ARG A 647 13.03 14.49 21.69
CA ARG A 647 14.43 14.12 21.58
C ARG A 647 14.51 12.59 21.63
N ALA A 648 14.94 11.97 20.54
CA ALA A 648 15.47 10.62 20.57
C ALA A 648 16.77 10.66 21.39
N GLY A 649 16.70 10.14 22.63
CA GLY A 649 17.86 9.83 23.42
C GLY A 649 18.54 8.59 22.86
N LYS A 650 19.85 8.67 22.69
CA LYS A 650 20.73 7.51 22.57
C LYS A 650 20.64 6.70 23.87
N ALA A 651 20.23 5.45 23.75
CA ALA A 651 20.70 4.29 24.52
C ALA A 651 20.30 3.05 23.73
#